data_AF-A0A3D9UK54-F1
#
_entry.id   AF-A0A3D9UK54-F1
#
_cell.length_a   1.000
_cell.length_b   1.000
_cell.length_c   1.000
_cell.angle_alpha   90.00
_cell.angle_beta   90.00
_cell.angle_gamma   90.00
#
_symmetry.space_group_name_H-M   'P 1'
#
loop_
_entity.id
_entity.type
_entity.pdbx_description
1 polymer ?
#
loop_
_entity_poly.entity_id
_entity_poly.type
_entity_poly.pdbx_seq_one_letter_code
_entity_poly.pdbx_strand_id
1 'polypeptide(L)'
;MDCCEALSFDAPEITPFRQSIREWTLLELLKEDGFTTFGSAARLSKSELCALSNIGPQNADEVIDLLDRIREAMPSDHRALGSEVPGSAATDHLSFATSGTTSDMDAEKGSDDAERSSQREDPPLTEQRPGGDDRLAAGSLGREFPSLALIGTRRLDDPLLTTAWVELGDDLTHSWLAKTGAVVVGDLLDLTRRDLLDVRGLGPAKVRRLYHYLERLAIAASALSAWDDDPVALPDPSAQTDPSSRGPDPEVRANLEIVLAWAAAAAGATTWGEALAASTGAMPADVAEAWEALRDVALPVAADESPLAEFLADDPRRARVLLARLVSNEPLTLQELGLEFGLTRERMRQIESVGLDRLRSNFASSPTWRTVRWAAERLVAHAGTYAPSRVLADVLWKWSPEEQRLIARLAGYDRIDPVLVRGGLKLPSVNELPTMAETAFVVDEYELIEHLRSSGVLEQHIDFVLNSIPGVSRVDGQLVRWGGSVVEKAIAVLELRDEPQDIDRLVAAAYGEGGSRSARNRILEDPRMLRVTKNKIGLRRWGGAYYRGVAEAMLESLAGGPMDLDELADELAQRYEISSASVRMYAAAPAFKVTGEVITLRSRHDPYVPRDKPWKVRGLYRQPGVPMIVWCIVVDKDILRGSGRSIPQEIALDLGLGPGDRTELSTAVGLIPVAWSETANSGPHIGSIRELVVHAEASIHDRLALRFHPVDHALEVRLISPHTEDDIVDDLVRLTTLPRALAEDRTRLAESVGTAPSDLVAALEARGDVEVASLVARLPAPASRPSA
;
A
#
# COMPACT_ATOMS: atom_id res chain seq x y z
N MET A 1 7.10 25.12 12.95
CA MET A 1 7.25 24.83 11.52
C MET A 1 7.58 23.36 11.41
N ASP A 2 6.54 22.59 11.13
CA ASP A 2 6.70 21.20 10.74
C ASP A 2 7.52 21.14 9.46
N CYS A 3 8.34 20.11 9.27
CA CYS A 3 9.22 20.05 8.10
C CYS A 3 8.46 20.11 6.76
N CYS A 4 7.16 19.76 6.76
CA CYS A 4 6.28 19.88 5.59
C CYS A 4 5.80 21.32 5.33
N GLU A 5 5.59 22.15 6.36
CA GLU A 5 5.20 23.57 6.19
C GLU A 5 6.34 24.40 5.59
N ALA A 6 7.60 23.99 5.79
CA ALA A 6 8.73 24.71 5.23
C ALA A 6 8.87 24.53 3.70
N LEU A 7 8.23 23.50 3.13
CA LEU A 7 8.18 23.21 1.70
C LEU A 7 6.95 23.83 1.00
N SER A 8 6.02 24.44 1.74
CA SER A 8 4.83 25.09 1.16
C SER A 8 5.04 26.56 0.77
N PHE A 9 6.28 27.06 0.83
CA PHE A 9 6.64 28.38 0.30
C PHE A 9 6.98 28.26 -1.19
N ASP A 10 6.17 28.90 -2.04
CA ASP A 10 6.30 28.92 -3.51
C ASP A 10 7.69 29.42 -3.95
N ALA A 11 8.62 28.49 -4.16
CA ALA A 11 9.85 28.71 -4.91
C ALA A 11 9.67 28.07 -6.30
N PRO A 12 9.55 28.85 -7.39
CA PRO A 12 9.20 28.37 -8.73
C PRO A 12 10.26 27.48 -9.41
N GLU A 13 11.33 27.10 -8.70
CA GLU A 13 12.40 26.23 -9.19
C GLU A 13 12.26 24.76 -8.75
N ILE A 14 11.28 24.41 -7.92
CA ILE A 14 11.11 23.04 -7.42
C ILE A 14 9.90 22.37 -8.07
N THR A 15 10.01 21.97 -9.34
CA THR A 15 9.30 20.77 -9.85
C THR A 15 10.10 20.14 -11.00
N PRO A 16 10.55 18.89 -10.84
CA PRO A 16 9.78 17.76 -11.37
C PRO A 16 9.37 16.72 -10.31
N PHE A 17 8.18 16.13 -10.50
CA PHE A 17 7.37 15.25 -9.65
C PHE A 17 8.04 14.01 -9.01
N ARG A 18 9.33 13.73 -9.24
CA ARG A 18 10.09 12.68 -8.53
C ARG A 18 10.79 13.19 -7.26
N GLN A 19 11.15 14.47 -7.23
CA GLN A 19 11.93 15.05 -6.15
C GLN A 19 11.06 15.30 -4.92
N SER A 20 9.84 15.80 -5.10
CA SER A 20 8.88 16.02 -4.01
C SER A 20 8.50 14.74 -3.26
N ILE A 21 8.37 13.60 -3.95
CA ILE A 21 8.09 12.30 -3.32
C ILE A 21 9.28 11.82 -2.48
N ARG A 22 10.51 11.97 -3.01
CA ARG A 22 11.73 11.55 -2.32
C ARG A 22 12.03 12.43 -1.11
N GLU A 23 11.84 13.73 -1.24
CA GLU A 23 11.97 14.69 -0.14
C GLU A 23 10.91 14.45 0.94
N TRP A 24 9.65 14.18 0.54
CA TRP A 24 8.61 13.78 1.49
C TRP A 24 8.96 12.48 2.23
N THR A 25 9.53 11.49 1.54
CA THR A 25 10.01 10.25 2.16
C THR A 25 11.12 10.52 3.18
N LEU A 26 12.10 11.37 2.85
CA LEU A 26 13.17 11.75 3.78
C LEU A 26 12.63 12.51 5.01
N LEU A 27 11.58 13.31 4.84
CA LEU A 27 10.91 13.99 5.96
C LEU A 27 10.11 13.04 6.84
N GLU A 28 9.46 12.02 6.28
CA GLU A 28 8.78 10.98 7.06
C GLU A 28 9.78 10.15 7.87
N LEU A 29 10.97 9.84 7.32
CA LEU A 29 12.03 9.17 8.10
C LEU A 29 12.46 9.99 9.32
N LEU A 30 12.61 11.31 9.18
CA LEU A 30 12.91 12.21 10.30
C LEU A 30 11.78 12.21 11.35
N LYS A 31 10.52 12.19 10.93
CA LYS A 31 9.36 12.12 11.86
C LYS A 31 9.29 10.79 12.59
N GLU A 32 9.55 9.68 11.91
CA GLU A 32 9.58 8.34 12.51
C GLU A 32 10.67 8.21 13.59
N ASP A 33 11.78 8.94 13.44
CA ASP A 33 12.84 9.08 14.45
C ASP A 33 12.57 10.21 15.48
N GLY A 34 11.35 10.77 15.52
CA GLY A 34 10.87 11.68 16.57
C GLY A 34 11.06 13.18 16.31
N PHE A 35 11.52 13.58 15.11
CA PHE A 35 11.73 14.98 14.75
C PHE A 35 10.48 15.56 14.10
N THR A 36 9.66 16.25 14.87
CA THR A 36 8.42 16.88 14.40
C THR A 36 8.63 18.29 13.83
N THR A 37 9.75 18.95 14.14
CA THR A 37 10.03 20.32 13.68
C THR A 37 11.37 20.44 12.96
N PHE A 38 11.44 21.36 11.99
CA PHE A 38 12.68 21.64 11.24
C PHE A 38 13.83 22.04 12.16
N GLY A 39 13.57 22.88 13.17
CA GLY A 39 14.60 23.37 14.10
C GLY A 39 15.28 22.27 14.92
N SER A 40 14.56 21.18 15.21
CA SER A 40 15.13 20.01 15.90
C SER A 40 15.99 19.13 14.99
N ALA A 41 15.64 19.01 13.70
CA ALA A 41 16.38 18.19 12.73
C ALA A 41 17.61 18.92 12.15
N ALA A 42 17.52 20.23 11.91
CA ALA A 42 18.55 21.04 11.26
C ALA A 42 19.85 21.22 12.08
N ARG A 43 19.92 20.70 13.30
CA ARG A 43 21.09 20.75 14.19
C ARG A 43 21.90 19.45 14.20
N LEU A 44 21.42 18.41 13.52
CA LEU A 44 22.06 17.10 13.51
C LEU A 44 23.27 17.08 12.58
N SER A 45 24.38 16.54 13.07
CA SER A 45 25.54 16.22 12.24
C SER A 45 25.29 14.96 11.40
N LYS A 46 26.08 14.79 10.33
CA LYS A 46 26.05 13.56 9.51
C LYS A 46 26.23 12.29 10.33
N SER A 47 27.11 12.32 11.34
CA SER A 47 27.32 11.19 12.25
C SER A 47 26.10 10.87 13.10
N GLU A 48 25.34 11.87 13.53
CA GLU A 48 24.12 11.69 14.32
C GLU A 48 22.96 11.21 13.45
N LEU A 49 22.82 11.73 12.23
CA LEU A 49 21.83 11.24 11.26
C LEU A 49 22.06 9.77 10.90
N CYS A 50 23.31 9.38 10.62
CA CYS A 50 23.67 7.98 10.35
C CYS A 50 23.40 7.01 11.51
N ALA A 51 23.27 7.53 12.74
CA ALA A 51 22.99 6.73 13.94
C ALA A 51 21.49 6.54 14.21
N LEU A 52 20.63 7.25 13.47
CA LEU A 52 19.18 7.10 13.56
C LEU A 52 18.71 5.80 12.90
N SER A 53 17.62 5.26 13.43
CA SER A 53 17.19 3.90 13.09
C SER A 53 16.68 3.78 11.65
N ASN A 54 16.13 4.86 11.09
CA ASN A 54 15.55 4.89 9.76
C ASN A 54 16.39 5.71 8.76
N ILE A 55 17.36 6.52 9.22
CA ILE A 55 18.28 7.30 8.37
C ILE A 55 19.65 6.61 8.31
N GLY A 56 19.77 5.64 7.41
CA GLY A 56 21.04 4.96 7.16
C GLY A 56 22.10 5.86 6.49
N PRO A 57 23.37 5.41 6.43
CA PRO A 57 24.48 6.20 5.88
C PRO A 57 24.31 6.60 4.41
N GLN A 58 23.49 5.86 3.66
CA GLN A 58 23.13 6.16 2.26
C GLN A 58 22.21 7.38 2.10
N ASN A 59 21.45 7.75 3.13
CA ASN A 59 20.47 8.84 3.08
C ASN A 59 20.91 10.07 3.87
N ALA A 60 21.93 9.96 4.73
CA ALA A 60 22.35 11.04 5.63
C ALA A 60 22.80 12.31 4.88
N ASP A 61 23.52 12.16 3.76
CA ASP A 61 23.92 13.29 2.92
C ASP A 61 22.70 13.95 2.25
N GLU A 62 21.74 13.14 1.78
CA GLU A 62 20.52 13.65 1.14
C GLU A 62 19.61 14.39 2.13
N VAL A 63 19.57 13.93 3.39
CA VAL A 63 18.83 14.60 4.47
C VAL A 63 19.48 15.93 4.85
N ILE A 64 20.82 15.99 4.89
CA ILE A 64 21.54 17.25 5.13
C ILE A 64 21.26 18.24 4.01
N ASP A 65 21.40 17.81 2.75
CA ASP A 65 21.12 18.64 1.58
C ASP A 65 19.69 19.17 1.59
N LEU A 66 18.71 18.33 1.97
CA LEU A 66 17.31 18.74 2.10
C LEU A 66 17.13 19.79 3.21
N LEU A 67 17.72 19.57 4.38
CA LEU A 67 17.62 20.51 5.51
C LEU A 67 18.31 21.85 5.18
N ASP A 68 19.41 21.83 4.44
CA ASP A 68 20.10 23.03 3.99
C ASP A 68 19.30 23.81 2.93
N ARG A 69 18.68 23.11 1.96
CA ARG A 69 17.77 23.76 0.98
C ARG A 69 16.56 24.40 1.66
N ILE A 70 15.96 23.72 2.63
CA ILE A 70 14.85 24.27 3.43
C ILE A 70 15.31 25.51 4.21
N ARG A 71 16.53 25.52 4.75
CA ARG A 71 17.11 26.69 5.44
C ARG A 71 17.31 27.89 4.50
N GLU A 72 17.73 27.63 3.27
CA GLU A 72 17.97 28.67 2.26
C GLU A 72 16.68 29.30 1.75
N ALA A 73 15.62 28.50 1.58
CA ALA A 73 14.31 28.95 1.10
C ALA A 73 13.51 29.81 2.10
N MET A 74 13.90 29.85 3.39
CA MET A 74 13.17 30.61 4.42
C MET A 74 13.52 32.12 4.46
N PRO A 75 12.52 33.02 4.69
CA PRO A 75 12.73 34.45 4.90
C PRO A 75 13.67 34.75 6.08
N SER A 76 14.44 35.83 5.98
CA SER A 76 15.50 36.23 6.93
C SER A 76 15.04 36.37 8.38
N ASP A 77 13.77 36.69 8.63
CA ASP A 77 13.22 36.89 9.98
C ASP A 77 13.02 35.58 10.75
N HIS A 78 12.98 34.42 10.06
CA HIS A 78 12.82 33.10 10.68
C HIS A 78 14.13 32.34 10.89
N ARG A 79 15.25 32.79 10.30
CA ARG A 79 16.58 32.18 10.49
C ARG A 79 17.11 32.34 11.92
N ALA A 80 16.62 33.33 12.67
CA ALA A 80 17.08 33.66 14.02
C ALA A 80 16.44 32.81 15.15
N LEU A 81 15.35 32.08 14.89
CA LEU A 81 14.66 31.25 15.90
C LEU A 81 15.42 29.95 16.26
N GLY A 82 16.55 29.69 15.59
CA GLY A 82 17.38 28.50 15.79
C GLY A 82 18.47 28.61 16.86
N SER A 83 18.59 29.71 17.62
CA SER A 83 19.80 29.97 18.43
C SER A 83 19.67 29.94 19.97
N GLU A 84 18.54 29.54 20.57
CA GLU A 84 18.46 29.45 22.04
C GLU A 84 18.23 28.03 22.56
N VAL A 85 19.03 27.68 23.58
CA VAL A 85 18.94 26.48 24.41
C VAL A 85 18.52 26.92 25.81
N PRO A 86 17.62 26.18 26.48
CA PRO A 86 17.77 25.91 27.91
C PRO A 86 18.00 24.42 28.12
N GLY A 87 19.05 24.10 28.88
CA GLY A 87 19.56 22.75 29.04
C GLY A 87 18.81 21.88 30.06
N SER A 88 19.20 20.59 30.03
CA SER A 88 19.30 19.68 31.17
C SER A 88 18.21 19.74 32.25
N ALA A 89 17.22 18.87 32.14
CA ALA A 89 16.68 18.17 33.31
C ALA A 89 16.18 16.78 32.91
N ALA A 90 16.87 15.77 33.42
CA ALA A 90 16.41 14.40 33.48
C ALA A 90 15.26 14.26 34.49
N THR A 91 14.48 13.19 34.30
CA THR A 91 13.69 12.47 35.32
C THR A 91 12.67 13.28 36.14
N ASP A 92 11.38 13.00 35.93
CA ASP A 92 10.51 12.63 37.05
C ASP A 92 9.26 11.85 36.60
N HIS A 93 8.98 10.80 37.37
CA HIS A 93 7.79 9.96 37.35
C HIS A 93 6.51 10.73 37.75
N LEU A 94 5.34 10.25 37.31
CA LEU A 94 4.02 10.27 38.00
C LEU A 94 3.02 9.49 37.10
N SER A 95 2.79 8.18 37.28
CA SER A 95 1.85 7.52 38.21
C SER A 95 0.38 8.01 38.17
N PHE A 96 -0.50 7.10 37.75
CA PHE A 96 -1.90 6.87 38.13
C PHE A 96 -2.75 8.01 38.71
N ALA A 97 -3.91 8.25 38.08
CA ALA A 97 -5.15 8.54 38.79
C ALA A 97 -6.38 8.04 38.00
N THR A 98 -6.95 6.94 38.48
CA THR A 98 -8.31 6.47 38.22
C THR A 98 -9.34 7.38 38.91
N SER A 99 -10.36 7.80 38.18
CA SER A 99 -11.69 8.17 38.70
C SER A 99 -12.68 7.96 37.54
N GLY A 100 -13.79 7.24 37.64
CA GLY A 100 -14.62 6.93 38.80
C GLY A 100 -15.77 7.94 38.86
N THR A 101 -16.85 7.70 38.12
CA THR A 101 -18.18 8.26 38.44
C THR A 101 -19.27 7.41 37.80
N THR A 102 -19.90 6.62 38.66
CA THR A 102 -21.23 6.03 38.58
C THR A 102 -22.31 7.10 38.65
N SER A 103 -23.41 6.91 37.93
CA SER A 103 -24.74 7.20 38.46
C SER A 103 -25.78 6.27 37.84
N ASP A 104 -26.28 5.37 38.69
CA ASP A 104 -27.56 4.68 38.56
C ASP A 104 -28.73 5.68 38.48
N MET A 105 -29.79 5.29 37.77
CA MET A 105 -31.12 5.32 38.38
C MET A 105 -32.07 4.32 37.71
N ASP A 106 -32.74 3.60 38.61
CA ASP A 106 -33.60 2.43 38.51
C ASP A 106 -34.96 2.59 37.81
N ALA A 107 -35.60 1.40 37.71
CA ALA A 107 -37.03 1.11 37.90
C ALA A 107 -37.90 1.06 36.62
N GLU A 108 -38.83 0.12 36.43
CA GLU A 108 -39.32 -1.03 37.21
C GLU A 108 -40.29 -1.85 36.31
N LYS A 109 -40.45 -3.15 36.64
CA LYS A 109 -41.70 -3.97 36.66
C LYS A 109 -42.32 -4.64 35.41
N GLY A 110 -42.71 -5.91 35.67
CA GLY A 110 -43.90 -6.64 35.19
C GLY A 110 -43.58 -7.70 34.13
N SER A 111 -43.40 -9.00 34.41
CA SER A 111 -44.27 -10.05 34.99
C SER A 111 -45.52 -10.42 34.16
N ASP A 112 -45.67 -11.75 34.03
CA ASP A 112 -46.89 -12.56 33.81
C ASP A 112 -47.26 -13.08 32.40
N ASP A 113 -47.00 -14.38 32.26
CA ASP A 113 -47.97 -15.47 32.07
C ASP A 113 -48.56 -15.89 30.70
N ALA A 114 -48.60 -17.23 30.60
CA ALA A 114 -49.63 -18.12 30.04
C ALA A 114 -49.48 -18.69 28.62
N GLU A 115 -49.04 -19.95 28.61
CA GLU A 115 -49.63 -21.13 27.93
C GLU A 115 -50.69 -20.94 26.82
N ARG A 116 -50.45 -21.57 25.66
CA ARG A 116 -51.36 -22.62 25.13
C ARG A 116 -50.79 -23.40 23.95
N SER A 117 -50.89 -24.72 24.07
CA SER A 117 -50.65 -25.76 23.07
C SER A 117 -51.59 -25.70 21.87
N SER A 118 -51.08 -26.08 20.68
CA SER A 118 -51.79 -27.02 19.80
C SER A 118 -50.86 -27.59 18.71
N GLN A 119 -50.75 -28.91 18.71
CA GLN A 119 -50.14 -29.75 17.67
C GLN A 119 -50.89 -29.65 16.33
N ARG A 120 -50.16 -29.77 15.23
CA ARG A 120 -50.59 -30.47 14.00
C ARG A 120 -49.37 -30.82 13.14
N GLU A 121 -49.28 -32.10 12.78
CA GLU A 121 -48.24 -32.73 11.96
C GLU A 121 -48.50 -32.57 10.44
N ASP A 122 -47.39 -32.69 9.69
CA ASP A 122 -47.19 -33.06 8.26
C ASP A 122 -47.48 -32.05 7.11
N PRO A 123 -46.79 -32.10 5.93
CA PRO A 123 -45.61 -32.89 5.46
C PRO A 123 -44.51 -31.99 4.77
N PRO A 124 -43.43 -32.50 4.12
CA PRO A 124 -42.27 -31.69 3.75
C PRO A 124 -42.50 -30.90 2.46
N LEU A 125 -42.26 -29.59 2.51
CA LEU A 125 -42.31 -28.69 1.34
C LEU A 125 -40.93 -28.57 0.72
N THR A 126 -40.84 -29.15 -0.47
CA THR A 126 -39.85 -28.97 -1.53
C THR A 126 -39.37 -27.53 -1.62
N GLU A 127 -38.05 -27.34 -1.60
CA GLU A 127 -37.37 -26.06 -1.88
C GLU A 127 -37.79 -25.52 -3.26
N GLN A 128 -38.70 -24.55 -3.27
CA GLN A 128 -38.89 -23.66 -4.40
C GLN A 128 -37.79 -22.60 -4.34
N ARG A 129 -36.71 -22.85 -5.08
CA ARG A 129 -35.84 -21.78 -5.59
C ARG A 129 -36.72 -20.79 -6.36
N PRO A 130 -36.65 -19.47 -6.09
CA PRO A 130 -37.26 -18.52 -6.99
C PRO A 130 -36.52 -18.61 -8.34
N GLY A 131 -37.30 -18.81 -9.41
CA GLY A 131 -36.82 -18.93 -10.79
C GLY A 131 -35.81 -17.83 -11.12
N GLY A 132 -34.70 -18.16 -11.77
CA GLY A 132 -34.75 -18.80 -13.08
C GLY A 132 -35.09 -17.71 -14.09
N ASP A 133 -34.15 -16.79 -14.28
CA ASP A 133 -34.18 -15.81 -15.37
C ASP A 133 -33.86 -16.56 -16.68
N ASP A 134 -34.79 -17.42 -17.11
CA ASP A 134 -34.70 -18.25 -18.30
C ASP A 134 -35.38 -17.54 -19.48
N ARG A 135 -35.09 -16.24 -19.60
CA ARG A 135 -35.52 -15.36 -20.70
C ARG A 135 -34.38 -14.56 -21.28
N LEU A 136 -33.24 -15.19 -21.54
CA LEU A 136 -32.19 -14.60 -22.38
C LEU A 136 -31.74 -15.64 -23.41
N ALA A 137 -32.06 -15.37 -24.67
CA ALA A 137 -31.71 -16.22 -25.79
C ALA A 137 -30.18 -16.45 -25.84
N ALA A 138 -29.78 -17.71 -26.06
CA ALA A 138 -28.41 -18.11 -26.36
C ALA A 138 -27.97 -17.55 -27.73
N GLY A 139 -27.73 -16.24 -27.79
CA GLY A 139 -27.10 -15.58 -28.93
C GLY A 139 -25.60 -15.86 -28.94
N SER A 140 -25.01 -15.94 -30.12
CA SER A 140 -23.56 -15.79 -30.24
C SER A 140 -23.18 -14.35 -29.93
N LEU A 141 -21.93 -14.12 -29.52
CA LEU A 141 -21.39 -12.79 -29.27
C LEU A 141 -21.54 -11.86 -30.48
N GLY A 142 -21.52 -12.39 -31.70
CA GLY A 142 -21.78 -11.63 -32.93
C GLY A 142 -23.18 -11.02 -33.04
N ARG A 143 -24.18 -11.59 -32.34
CA ARG A 143 -25.50 -10.96 -32.23
C ARG A 143 -25.55 -9.89 -31.15
N GLU A 144 -24.75 -10.03 -30.10
CA GLU A 144 -24.73 -9.10 -28.97
C GLU A 144 -23.86 -7.86 -29.27
N PHE A 145 -22.81 -8.03 -30.09
CA PHE A 145 -21.85 -6.98 -30.46
C PHE A 145 -21.66 -6.89 -31.99
N PRO A 146 -22.69 -6.49 -32.74
CA PRO A 146 -22.66 -6.53 -34.22
C PRO A 146 -21.59 -5.61 -34.83
N SER A 147 -21.19 -4.52 -34.17
CA SER A 147 -20.16 -3.60 -34.67
C SER A 147 -18.76 -4.22 -34.70
N LEU A 148 -18.49 -5.27 -33.92
CA LEU A 148 -17.21 -6.00 -33.98
C LEU A 148 -17.01 -6.73 -35.30
N ALA A 149 -18.08 -6.98 -36.07
CA ALA A 149 -17.97 -7.55 -37.41
C ALA A 149 -17.16 -6.63 -38.36
N LEU A 150 -17.12 -5.31 -38.12
CA LEU A 150 -16.34 -4.34 -38.89
C LEU A 150 -14.82 -4.60 -38.83
N ILE A 151 -14.36 -5.24 -37.76
CA ILE A 151 -12.96 -5.62 -37.54
C ILE A 151 -12.78 -7.15 -37.46
N GLY A 152 -13.77 -7.92 -37.93
CA GLY A 152 -13.83 -9.37 -37.75
C GLY A 152 -12.64 -10.15 -38.35
N THR A 153 -11.99 -9.60 -39.38
CA THR A 153 -10.80 -10.21 -40.01
C THR A 153 -9.49 -9.84 -39.31
N ARG A 154 -9.49 -8.90 -38.36
CA ARG A 154 -8.29 -8.49 -37.63
C ARG A 154 -7.88 -9.57 -36.63
N ARG A 155 -6.57 -9.82 -36.55
CA ARG A 155 -6.02 -10.82 -35.63
C ARG A 155 -6.04 -10.28 -34.20
N LEU A 156 -6.27 -11.17 -33.24
CA LEU A 156 -6.20 -10.86 -31.82
C LEU A 156 -4.77 -10.62 -31.32
N ASP A 157 -3.76 -10.52 -32.19
CA ASP A 157 -2.39 -10.07 -31.90
C ASP A 157 -1.98 -8.84 -32.75
N ASP A 158 -2.94 -8.18 -33.42
CA ASP A 158 -2.70 -6.98 -34.26
C ASP A 158 -2.17 -5.81 -33.41
N PRO A 159 -1.07 -5.12 -33.80
CA PRO A 159 -0.51 -3.98 -33.07
C PRO A 159 -1.46 -2.80 -32.84
N LEU A 160 -2.42 -2.55 -33.73
CA LEU A 160 -3.42 -1.49 -33.57
C LEU A 160 -4.46 -1.87 -32.52
N LEU A 161 -4.87 -3.14 -32.52
CA LEU A 161 -5.67 -3.67 -31.44
C LEU A 161 -4.85 -3.71 -30.14
N THR A 162 -3.55 -4.04 -30.18
CA THR A 162 -2.63 -4.02 -29.03
C THR A 162 -2.47 -2.63 -28.44
N THR A 163 -2.41 -1.59 -29.28
CA THR A 163 -2.35 -0.20 -28.83
C THR A 163 -3.67 0.21 -28.16
N ALA A 164 -4.81 -0.17 -28.73
CA ALA A 164 -6.10 -0.05 -28.05
C ALA A 164 -6.16 -0.90 -26.77
N TRP A 165 -5.53 -2.08 -26.71
CA TRP A 165 -5.51 -2.94 -25.51
C TRP A 165 -4.70 -2.33 -24.38
N VAL A 166 -3.59 -1.67 -24.69
CA VAL A 166 -2.74 -0.97 -23.72
C VAL A 166 -3.41 0.30 -23.20
N GLU A 167 -4.09 1.06 -24.07
CA GLU A 167 -4.88 2.24 -23.65
C GLU A 167 -6.12 1.88 -22.83
N LEU A 168 -6.69 0.68 -23.02
CA LEU A 168 -7.84 0.17 -22.26
C LEU A 168 -7.42 -0.55 -20.95
N GLY A 169 -6.12 -0.76 -20.72
CA GLY A 169 -5.51 -1.10 -19.42
C GLY A 169 -5.54 -2.57 -18.97
N ASP A 170 -5.59 -3.55 -19.89
CA ASP A 170 -5.92 -4.93 -19.50
C ASP A 170 -5.08 -6.04 -20.18
N ASP A 171 -3.82 -6.19 -19.76
CA ASP A 171 -2.91 -7.28 -20.20
C ASP A 171 -3.43 -8.69 -19.84
N LEU A 172 -4.33 -8.81 -18.85
CA LEU A 172 -4.87 -10.10 -18.38
C LEU A 172 -5.98 -10.64 -19.29
N THR A 173 -6.80 -9.76 -19.86
CA THR A 173 -7.90 -10.16 -20.76
C THR A 173 -7.38 -10.76 -22.07
N HIS A 174 -6.23 -10.32 -22.57
CA HIS A 174 -5.57 -10.93 -23.73
C HIS A 174 -5.16 -12.40 -23.44
N SER A 175 -4.64 -12.69 -22.24
CA SER A 175 -4.33 -14.06 -21.79
C SER A 175 -5.58 -14.95 -21.68
N TRP A 176 -6.75 -14.37 -21.40
CA TRP A 176 -8.02 -15.10 -21.34
C TRP A 176 -8.60 -15.35 -22.73
N LEU A 177 -8.54 -14.35 -23.62
CA LEU A 177 -8.93 -14.49 -25.03
C LEU A 177 -8.12 -15.59 -25.72
N ALA A 178 -6.81 -15.66 -25.47
CA ALA A 178 -5.96 -16.74 -25.97
C ALA A 178 -6.40 -18.15 -25.51
N LYS A 179 -7.06 -18.28 -24.34
CA LYS A 179 -7.59 -19.55 -23.83
C LYS A 179 -8.91 -19.97 -24.49
N THR A 180 -9.59 -19.06 -25.18
CA THR A 180 -10.81 -19.38 -25.96
C THR A 180 -10.49 -20.09 -27.28
N GLY A 181 -9.25 -20.03 -27.73
CA GLY A 181 -8.82 -20.59 -29.02
C GLY A 181 -9.08 -19.70 -30.24
N ALA A 182 -9.67 -18.51 -30.03
CA ALA A 182 -9.87 -17.51 -31.08
C ALA A 182 -8.53 -16.91 -31.55
N VAL A 183 -8.39 -16.71 -32.86
CA VAL A 183 -7.19 -16.13 -33.50
C VAL A 183 -7.52 -14.78 -34.14
N VAL A 184 -8.73 -14.62 -34.65
CA VAL A 184 -9.26 -13.35 -35.17
C VAL A 184 -10.50 -12.92 -34.41
N VAL A 185 -10.86 -11.63 -34.49
CA VAL A 185 -12.07 -11.10 -33.82
C VAL A 185 -13.33 -11.86 -34.26
N GLY A 186 -13.40 -12.30 -35.52
CA GLY A 186 -14.49 -13.12 -36.04
C GLY A 186 -14.70 -14.43 -35.30
N ASP A 187 -13.63 -15.09 -34.83
CA ASP A 187 -13.74 -16.35 -34.07
C ASP A 187 -14.44 -16.14 -32.72
N LEU A 188 -14.29 -14.94 -32.13
CA LEU A 188 -14.99 -14.59 -30.89
C LEU A 188 -16.50 -14.39 -31.13
N LEU A 189 -16.90 -13.92 -32.31
CA LEU A 189 -18.31 -13.65 -32.63
C LEU A 189 -19.15 -14.92 -32.76
N ASP A 190 -18.48 -16.07 -32.96
CA ASP A 190 -19.11 -17.39 -33.02
C ASP A 190 -19.32 -18.03 -31.62
N LEU A 191 -18.61 -17.55 -30.59
CA LEU A 191 -18.73 -18.05 -29.23
C LEU A 191 -20.01 -17.54 -28.55
N THR A 192 -20.57 -18.34 -27.65
CA THR A 192 -21.67 -17.94 -26.76
C THR A 192 -21.17 -17.66 -25.34
N ARG A 193 -22.01 -17.02 -24.52
CA ARG A 193 -21.73 -16.83 -23.08
C ARG A 193 -21.42 -18.14 -22.35
N ARG A 194 -22.04 -19.24 -22.78
CA ARG A 194 -21.85 -20.57 -22.20
C ARG A 194 -20.48 -21.14 -22.56
N ASP A 195 -20.05 -20.99 -23.81
CA ASP A 195 -18.74 -21.46 -24.26
C ASP A 195 -17.60 -20.79 -23.49
N LEU A 196 -17.77 -19.51 -23.13
CA LEU A 196 -16.80 -18.77 -22.32
C LEU A 196 -16.73 -19.23 -20.86
N LEU A 197 -17.84 -19.71 -20.29
CA LEU A 197 -17.87 -20.27 -18.92
C LEU A 197 -17.26 -21.67 -18.85
N ASP A 198 -17.28 -22.40 -19.97
CA ASP A 198 -16.71 -23.75 -20.08
C ASP A 198 -15.16 -23.71 -20.28
N VAL A 199 -14.57 -22.53 -20.53
CA VAL A 199 -13.11 -22.36 -20.60
C VAL A 199 -12.49 -22.49 -19.20
N ARG A 200 -11.58 -23.47 -19.06
CA ARG A 200 -10.90 -23.74 -17.78
C ARG A 200 -10.19 -22.50 -17.24
N GLY A 201 -10.65 -22.02 -16.08
CA GLY A 201 -10.10 -20.86 -15.39
C GLY A 201 -10.80 -19.52 -15.66
N LEU A 202 -11.86 -19.51 -16.48
CA LEU A 202 -12.79 -18.38 -16.64
C LEU A 202 -14.07 -18.61 -15.82
N GLY A 203 -14.08 -18.12 -14.58
CA GLY A 203 -15.30 -18.09 -13.77
C GLY A 203 -16.27 -16.98 -14.21
N PRO A 204 -17.50 -16.92 -13.66
CA PRO A 204 -18.54 -15.96 -14.04
C PRO A 204 -18.09 -14.49 -13.96
N ALA A 205 -17.23 -14.15 -13.01
CA ALA A 205 -16.65 -12.81 -12.90
C ALA A 205 -15.71 -12.46 -14.07
N LYS A 206 -14.90 -13.41 -14.55
CA LYS A 206 -13.99 -13.22 -15.69
C LYS A 206 -14.77 -13.14 -17.01
N VAL A 207 -15.84 -13.92 -17.14
CA VAL A 207 -16.74 -13.82 -18.31
C VAL A 207 -17.44 -12.45 -18.37
N ARG A 208 -17.88 -11.89 -17.24
CA ARG A 208 -18.41 -10.52 -17.19
C ARG A 208 -17.38 -9.47 -17.63
N ARG A 209 -16.11 -9.62 -17.21
CA ARG A 209 -15.00 -8.74 -17.65
C ARG A 209 -14.76 -8.82 -19.16
N LEU A 210 -14.78 -10.03 -19.72
CA LEU A 210 -14.63 -10.24 -21.16
C LEU A 210 -15.74 -9.55 -21.96
N TYR A 211 -16.98 -9.57 -21.46
CA TYR A 211 -18.10 -8.87 -22.10
C TYR A 211 -17.93 -7.35 -22.08
N HIS A 212 -17.49 -6.78 -20.96
CA HIS A 212 -17.24 -5.36 -20.86
C HIS A 212 -16.11 -4.91 -21.80
N TYR A 213 -15.08 -5.75 -21.94
CA TYR A 213 -14.03 -5.54 -22.92
C TYR A 213 -14.57 -5.55 -24.36
N LEU A 214 -15.43 -6.52 -24.71
CA LEU A 214 -16.06 -6.60 -26.03
C LEU A 214 -16.97 -5.39 -26.31
N GLU A 215 -17.65 -4.85 -25.28
CA GLU A 215 -18.46 -3.64 -25.38
C GLU A 215 -17.63 -2.39 -25.69
N ARG A 216 -16.50 -2.18 -25.00
CA ARG A 216 -15.58 -1.07 -25.28
C ARG A 216 -14.95 -1.19 -26.66
N LEU A 217 -14.57 -2.41 -27.04
CA LEU A 217 -14.05 -2.69 -28.37
C LEU A 217 -15.10 -2.46 -29.46
N ALA A 218 -16.37 -2.79 -29.19
CA ALA A 218 -17.50 -2.56 -30.08
C ALA A 218 -17.77 -1.08 -30.34
N ILE A 219 -17.52 -0.20 -29.35
CA ILE A 219 -17.58 1.26 -29.49
C ILE A 219 -16.43 1.79 -30.36
N ALA A 220 -15.22 1.26 -30.17
CA ALA A 220 -14.02 1.67 -30.91
C ALA A 220 -13.93 1.09 -32.34
N ALA A 221 -14.71 0.05 -32.65
CA ALA A 221 -14.63 -0.71 -33.90
C ALA A 221 -14.74 0.16 -35.16
N SER A 222 -15.58 1.20 -35.16
CA SER A 222 -15.74 2.11 -36.29
C SER A 222 -14.48 2.95 -36.54
N ALA A 223 -13.85 3.47 -35.47
CA ALA A 223 -12.61 4.23 -35.56
C ALA A 223 -11.44 3.34 -36.01
N LEU A 224 -11.35 2.13 -35.48
CA LEU A 224 -10.33 1.14 -35.85
C LEU A 224 -10.50 0.59 -37.27
N SER A 225 -11.72 0.60 -37.81
CA SER A 225 -11.98 0.30 -39.23
C SER A 225 -11.60 1.43 -40.17
N ALA A 226 -11.58 2.68 -39.69
CA ALA A 226 -11.28 3.89 -40.47
C ALA A 226 -9.78 4.20 -40.56
N TRP A 227 -8.94 3.56 -39.73
CA TRP A 227 -7.48 3.73 -39.74
C TRP A 227 -6.76 3.07 -40.93
N ASP A 228 -7.51 2.49 -41.88
CA ASP A 228 -6.96 1.99 -43.13
C ASP A 228 -6.86 3.08 -44.24
N ASP A 229 -7.23 4.35 -43.98
CA ASP A 229 -7.09 5.47 -44.93
C ASP A 229 -6.43 6.73 -44.30
N ASP A 230 -5.55 7.39 -45.08
CA ASP A 230 -4.57 8.46 -44.77
C ASP A 230 -5.03 9.68 -43.89
N PRO A 231 -4.10 10.40 -43.21
CA PRO A 231 -4.41 11.49 -42.28
C PRO A 231 -4.52 12.88 -42.95
N VAL A 232 -5.48 13.69 -42.50
CA VAL A 232 -5.67 15.09 -42.94
C VAL A 232 -4.93 16.06 -42.01
N ALA A 233 -4.16 16.98 -42.62
CA ALA A 233 -3.40 18.04 -41.97
C ALA A 233 -4.26 19.25 -41.56
N LEU A 234 -3.88 19.93 -40.47
CA LEU A 234 -4.48 21.19 -39.98
C LEU A 234 -3.86 22.42 -40.68
N PRO A 235 -4.62 23.51 -40.96
CA PRO A 235 -4.08 24.73 -41.56
C PRO A 235 -3.52 25.75 -40.54
N ASP A 236 -2.59 26.57 -41.05
CA ASP A 236 -1.75 27.58 -40.38
C ASP A 236 -2.52 28.88 -40.01
N PRO A 237 -2.40 29.40 -38.78
CA PRO A 237 -3.11 30.60 -38.31
C PRO A 237 -2.26 31.87 -38.55
N SER A 238 -2.27 32.41 -39.77
CA SER A 238 -1.76 33.77 -39.99
C SER A 238 -2.42 34.50 -41.17
N ALA A 239 -3.59 35.10 -40.91
CA ALA A 239 -4.12 36.17 -41.75
C ALA A 239 -4.94 37.16 -40.90
N GLN A 240 -4.38 38.36 -40.70
CA GLN A 240 -5.09 39.50 -40.12
C GLN A 240 -5.96 40.17 -41.19
N THR A 241 -7.21 40.51 -40.87
CA THR A 241 -7.98 41.50 -41.62
C THR A 241 -8.91 42.31 -40.72
N ASP A 242 -9.03 43.58 -41.09
CA ASP A 242 -9.61 44.73 -40.39
C ASP A 242 -11.15 44.64 -40.24
N PRO A 243 -11.73 44.74 -39.03
CA PRO A 243 -13.16 44.59 -38.81
C PRO A 243 -13.83 45.94 -38.57
N SER A 244 -14.33 46.60 -39.62
CA SER A 244 -15.46 47.49 -39.40
C SER A 244 -16.31 47.75 -40.64
N SER A 245 -17.60 47.44 -40.48
CA SER A 245 -18.74 48.02 -41.18
C SER A 245 -18.96 47.64 -42.66
N ARG A 246 -19.79 46.62 -42.88
CA ARG A 246 -20.84 46.53 -43.93
C ARG A 246 -21.61 45.22 -43.72
N GLY A 247 -22.83 45.12 -44.27
CA GLY A 247 -23.60 43.86 -44.26
C GLY A 247 -22.81 42.71 -44.92
N PRO A 248 -23.35 41.47 -44.96
CA PRO A 248 -22.63 40.35 -45.58
C PRO A 248 -22.14 40.80 -46.95
N ASP A 249 -20.85 40.59 -47.21
CA ASP A 249 -20.17 40.94 -48.45
C ASP A 249 -21.12 40.63 -49.61
N PRO A 250 -21.40 41.60 -50.51
CA PRO A 250 -22.26 41.36 -51.66
C PRO A 250 -21.94 40.05 -52.40
N GLU A 251 -20.67 39.65 -52.42
CA GLU A 251 -20.19 38.40 -53.00
C GLU A 251 -20.62 37.16 -52.19
N VAL A 252 -20.47 37.19 -50.86
CA VAL A 252 -20.97 36.14 -49.95
C VAL A 252 -22.48 35.99 -50.06
N ARG A 253 -23.20 37.10 -50.17
CA ARG A 253 -24.66 37.08 -50.34
C ARG A 253 -25.06 36.46 -51.67
N ALA A 254 -24.41 36.85 -52.77
CA ALA A 254 -24.69 36.31 -54.09
C ALA A 254 -24.43 34.80 -54.17
N ASN A 255 -23.30 34.34 -53.61
CA ASN A 255 -22.98 32.92 -53.57
C ASN A 255 -23.97 32.13 -52.69
N LEU A 256 -24.40 32.69 -51.57
CA LEU A 256 -25.41 32.07 -50.70
C LEU A 256 -26.77 31.97 -51.38
N GLU A 257 -27.16 33.00 -52.15
CA GLU A 257 -28.39 33.00 -52.95
C GLU A 257 -28.38 31.92 -54.04
N ILE A 258 -27.24 31.70 -54.72
CA ILE A 258 -27.09 30.63 -55.73
C ILE A 258 -27.29 29.25 -55.09
N VAL A 259 -26.62 29.00 -53.96
CA VAL A 259 -26.71 27.71 -53.24
C VAL A 259 -28.14 27.47 -52.73
N LEU A 260 -28.78 28.49 -52.15
CA LEU A 260 -30.16 28.38 -51.65
C LEU A 260 -31.18 28.21 -52.78
N ALA A 261 -31.02 28.93 -53.89
CA ALA A 261 -31.91 28.82 -55.05
C ALA A 261 -31.84 27.42 -55.67
N TRP A 262 -30.64 26.86 -55.80
CA TRP A 262 -30.47 25.48 -56.24
C TRP A 262 -31.06 24.46 -55.25
N ALA A 263 -30.77 24.59 -53.95
CA ALA A 263 -31.29 23.68 -52.94
C ALA A 263 -32.83 23.67 -52.93
N ALA A 264 -33.46 24.84 -53.05
CA ALA A 264 -34.91 24.95 -53.14
C ALA A 264 -35.49 24.36 -54.45
N ALA A 265 -34.85 24.62 -55.59
CA ALA A 265 -35.38 24.23 -56.90
C ALA A 265 -35.08 22.76 -57.29
N ALA A 266 -33.91 22.24 -56.95
CA ALA A 266 -33.43 20.92 -57.37
C ALA A 266 -33.59 19.86 -56.28
N ALA A 267 -33.38 20.23 -55.01
CA ALA A 267 -33.52 19.31 -53.88
C ALA A 267 -34.86 19.47 -53.12
N GLY A 268 -35.70 20.43 -53.53
CA GLY A 268 -36.99 20.71 -52.89
C GLY A 268 -36.84 21.24 -51.46
N ALA A 269 -35.67 21.76 -51.09
CA ALA A 269 -35.39 22.18 -49.72
C ALA A 269 -36.27 23.38 -49.33
N THR A 270 -36.97 23.23 -48.22
CA THR A 270 -37.78 24.28 -47.59
C THR A 270 -37.16 24.78 -46.29
N THR A 271 -36.13 24.08 -45.80
CA THR A 271 -35.40 24.42 -44.57
C THR A 271 -33.89 24.45 -44.80
N TRP A 272 -33.16 25.14 -43.92
CA TRP A 272 -31.69 25.14 -43.92
C TRP A 272 -31.10 23.74 -43.72
N GLY A 273 -31.75 22.87 -42.94
CA GLY A 273 -31.28 21.50 -42.74
C GLY A 273 -31.33 20.67 -44.03
N GLU A 274 -32.40 20.82 -44.82
CA GLU A 274 -32.55 20.17 -46.12
C GLU A 274 -31.57 20.75 -47.16
N ALA A 275 -31.35 22.07 -47.13
CA ALA A 275 -30.38 22.72 -48.01
C ALA A 275 -28.94 22.27 -47.72
N LEU A 276 -28.56 22.16 -46.43
CA LEU A 276 -27.26 21.65 -46.00
C LEU A 276 -27.07 20.16 -46.31
N ALA A 277 -28.11 19.35 -46.21
CA ALA A 277 -28.06 17.95 -46.60
C ALA A 277 -27.85 17.81 -48.12
N ALA A 278 -28.56 18.61 -48.92
CA ALA A 278 -28.40 18.64 -50.37
C ALA A 278 -26.98 19.05 -50.79
N SER A 279 -26.34 19.97 -50.05
CA SER A 279 -24.96 20.40 -50.30
C SER A 279 -23.88 19.38 -49.92
N THR A 280 -24.24 18.12 -49.63
CA THR A 280 -23.28 17.01 -49.48
C THR A 280 -23.25 16.06 -50.69
N GLY A 281 -24.16 16.25 -51.64
CA GLY A 281 -24.25 15.46 -52.88
C GLY A 281 -23.58 16.11 -54.10
N ALA A 282 -23.76 15.51 -55.27
CA ALA A 282 -23.25 16.05 -56.53
C ALA A 282 -23.96 17.36 -56.88
N MET A 283 -23.21 18.46 -56.90
CA MET A 283 -23.72 19.79 -57.26
C MET A 283 -23.43 20.14 -58.72
N PRO A 284 -24.31 20.91 -59.39
CA PRO A 284 -23.97 21.60 -60.62
C PRO A 284 -22.73 22.49 -60.46
N ALA A 285 -21.97 22.70 -61.53
CA ALA A 285 -20.67 23.35 -61.48
C ALA A 285 -20.70 24.78 -60.92
N ASP A 286 -21.73 25.57 -61.28
CA ASP A 286 -21.96 26.93 -60.79
C ASP A 286 -22.32 26.97 -59.30
N VAL A 287 -23.04 25.96 -58.81
CA VAL A 287 -23.38 25.80 -57.39
C VAL A 287 -22.17 25.32 -56.59
N ALA A 288 -21.38 24.39 -57.15
CA ALA A 288 -20.14 23.92 -56.53
C ALA A 288 -19.12 25.07 -56.39
N GLU A 289 -18.96 25.89 -57.43
CA GLU A 289 -18.11 27.07 -57.41
C GLU A 289 -18.58 28.09 -56.36
N ALA A 290 -19.88 28.37 -56.30
CA ALA A 290 -20.46 29.23 -55.26
C ALA A 290 -20.29 28.66 -53.84
N TRP A 291 -20.39 27.34 -53.66
CA TRP A 291 -20.20 26.68 -52.38
C TRP A 291 -18.75 26.68 -51.92
N GLU A 292 -17.78 26.38 -52.80
CA GLU A 292 -16.36 26.50 -52.50
C GLU A 292 -15.98 27.94 -52.18
N ALA A 293 -16.52 28.91 -52.93
CA ALA A 293 -16.31 30.33 -52.67
C ALA A 293 -16.89 30.78 -51.31
N LEU A 294 -17.88 30.07 -50.75
CA LEU A 294 -18.37 30.31 -49.38
C LEU A 294 -17.56 29.57 -48.32
N ARG A 295 -17.01 28.40 -48.64
CA ARG A 295 -16.30 27.52 -47.71
C ARG A 295 -15.06 28.20 -47.13
N ASP A 296 -14.35 28.96 -47.97
CA ASP A 296 -13.09 29.62 -47.60
C ASP A 296 -13.28 31.09 -47.17
N VAL A 297 -14.53 31.57 -47.08
CA VAL A 297 -14.82 32.91 -46.57
C VAL A 297 -14.58 32.92 -45.06
N ALA A 298 -13.59 33.71 -44.64
CA ALA A 298 -13.39 34.00 -43.24
C ALA A 298 -14.68 34.57 -42.62
N LEU A 299 -15.18 33.90 -41.58
CA LEU A 299 -16.27 34.45 -40.80
C LEU A 299 -15.86 35.83 -40.27
N PRO A 300 -16.77 36.82 -40.27
CA PRO A 300 -16.46 38.11 -39.67
C PRO A 300 -16.06 37.87 -38.22
N VAL A 301 -14.79 38.14 -37.90
CA VAL A 301 -14.30 38.08 -36.54
C VAL A 301 -15.14 39.09 -35.76
N ALA A 302 -16.04 38.60 -34.89
CA ALA A 302 -16.73 39.47 -33.96
C ALA A 302 -15.64 40.26 -33.25
N ALA A 303 -15.75 41.60 -33.29
CA ALA A 303 -14.76 42.51 -32.72
C ALA A 303 -14.27 41.99 -31.36
N ASP A 304 -12.99 42.20 -31.07
CA ASP A 304 -12.32 41.69 -29.85
C ASP A 304 -12.87 42.28 -28.53
N GLU A 305 -13.99 42.98 -28.62
CA GLU A 305 -14.77 43.48 -27.49
C GLU A 305 -15.32 42.30 -26.68
N SER A 306 -14.63 41.99 -25.59
CA SER A 306 -15.17 41.17 -24.53
C SER A 306 -16.12 42.02 -23.67
N PRO A 307 -17.44 41.72 -23.64
CA PRO A 307 -18.38 42.40 -22.74
C PRO A 307 -18.01 42.21 -21.26
N LEU A 308 -17.25 41.16 -20.95
CA LEU A 308 -16.77 40.87 -19.62
C LEU A 308 -15.55 41.73 -19.27
N ALA A 309 -14.61 41.92 -20.21
CA ALA A 309 -13.51 42.87 -20.05
C ALA A 309 -14.02 44.31 -19.91
N GLU A 310 -15.00 44.72 -20.72
CA GLU A 310 -15.63 46.05 -20.60
C GLU A 310 -16.28 46.24 -19.22
N PHE A 311 -16.99 45.23 -18.72
CA PHE A 311 -17.59 45.26 -17.40
C PHE A 311 -16.56 45.33 -16.26
N LEU A 312 -15.42 44.63 -16.40
CA LEU A 312 -14.33 44.72 -15.44
C LEU A 312 -13.62 46.09 -15.50
N ALA A 313 -13.55 46.70 -16.69
CA ALA A 313 -12.96 48.03 -16.88
C ALA A 313 -13.86 49.19 -16.41
N ASP A 314 -15.20 49.03 -16.42
CA ASP A 314 -16.19 50.05 -15.98
C ASP A 314 -15.90 50.56 -14.56
N ASP A 315 -15.56 49.65 -13.65
CA ASP A 315 -15.27 49.97 -12.25
C ASP A 315 -14.17 49.03 -11.71
N PRO A 316 -12.89 49.45 -11.79
CA PRO A 316 -11.76 48.62 -11.36
C PRO A 316 -11.84 48.17 -9.90
N ARG A 317 -12.46 48.98 -9.03
CA ARG A 317 -12.65 48.63 -7.61
C ARG A 317 -13.66 47.50 -7.48
N ARG A 318 -14.80 47.61 -8.16
CA ARG A 318 -15.81 46.54 -8.19
C ARG A 318 -15.25 45.27 -8.81
N ALA A 319 -14.50 45.38 -9.90
CA ALA A 319 -13.82 44.26 -10.54
C ALA A 319 -12.90 43.55 -9.55
N ARG A 320 -12.02 44.29 -8.87
CA ARG A 320 -11.12 43.73 -7.84
C ARG A 320 -11.88 43.02 -6.72
N VAL A 321 -13.00 43.56 -6.24
CA VAL A 321 -13.85 42.92 -5.22
C VAL A 321 -14.47 41.62 -5.71
N LEU A 322 -15.04 41.63 -6.92
CA LEU A 322 -15.66 40.45 -7.52
C LEU A 322 -14.62 39.36 -7.77
N LEU A 323 -13.46 39.71 -8.32
CA LEU A 323 -12.39 38.76 -8.60
C LEU A 323 -11.84 38.13 -7.31
N ALA A 324 -11.55 38.96 -6.30
CA ALA A 324 -11.01 38.52 -5.02
C ALA A 324 -11.94 37.59 -4.23
N ARG A 325 -13.25 37.63 -4.49
CA ARG A 325 -14.26 36.91 -3.70
C ARG A 325 -14.93 35.76 -4.44
N LEU A 326 -15.05 35.84 -5.76
CA LEU A 326 -15.79 34.85 -6.55
C LEU A 326 -14.89 33.82 -7.23
N VAL A 327 -13.64 34.19 -7.53
CA VAL A 327 -12.74 33.37 -8.35
C VAL A 327 -11.35 33.16 -7.76
N SER A 328 -11.03 33.82 -6.64
CA SER A 328 -9.80 33.56 -5.89
C SER A 328 -9.86 32.22 -5.16
N ASN A 329 -8.74 31.49 -5.14
CA ASN A 329 -8.60 30.23 -4.40
C ASN A 329 -8.64 30.46 -2.88
N GLU A 330 -8.18 31.64 -2.45
CA GLU A 330 -8.31 32.14 -1.09
C GLU A 330 -9.17 33.40 -1.13
N PRO A 331 -10.49 33.27 -0.94
CA PRO A 331 -11.40 34.41 -1.04
C PRO A 331 -11.14 35.41 0.09
N LEU A 332 -10.84 36.65 -0.26
CA LEU A 332 -10.65 37.70 0.74
C LEU A 332 -11.98 38.05 1.42
N THR A 333 -11.92 38.26 2.74
CA THR A 333 -13.06 38.73 3.50
C THR A 333 -13.39 40.19 3.16
N LEU A 334 -14.65 40.59 3.38
CA LEU A 334 -15.07 41.99 3.20
C LEU A 334 -14.33 42.97 4.13
N GLN A 335 -13.78 42.47 5.24
CA GLN A 335 -12.99 43.26 6.17
C GLN A 335 -11.58 43.50 5.63
N GLU A 336 -10.93 42.46 5.10
CA GLU A 336 -9.61 42.59 4.47
C GLU A 336 -9.65 43.51 3.25
N LEU A 337 -10.65 43.34 2.38
CA LEU A 337 -10.85 44.26 1.26
C LEU A 337 -11.22 45.68 1.73
N GLY A 338 -11.92 45.81 2.86
CA GLY A 338 -12.20 47.11 3.46
C GLY A 338 -10.92 47.82 3.89
N LEU A 339 -9.98 47.10 4.50
CA LEU A 339 -8.66 47.60 4.84
C LEU A 339 -7.85 47.99 3.59
N GLU A 340 -7.86 47.14 2.54
CA GLU A 340 -7.18 47.40 1.25
C GLU A 340 -7.62 48.74 0.63
N PHE A 341 -8.93 49.04 0.64
CA PHE A 341 -9.49 50.23 0.02
C PHE A 341 -9.71 51.42 0.96
N GLY A 342 -9.40 51.31 2.25
CA GLY A 342 -9.71 52.33 3.26
C GLY A 342 -11.22 52.56 3.47
N LEU A 343 -12.02 51.50 3.30
CA LEU A 343 -13.48 51.51 3.40
C LEU A 343 -13.99 50.60 4.52
N THR A 344 -15.22 50.85 4.99
CA THR A 344 -15.85 49.98 5.98
C THR A 344 -16.27 48.64 5.36
N ARG A 345 -16.33 47.59 6.19
CA ARG A 345 -16.86 46.27 5.79
C ARG A 345 -18.25 46.37 5.12
N GLU A 346 -19.13 47.23 5.66
CA GLU A 346 -20.46 47.43 5.11
C GLU A 346 -20.43 48.09 3.73
N ARG A 347 -19.51 49.04 3.50
CA ARG A 347 -19.34 49.65 2.18
C ARG A 347 -18.83 48.63 1.16
N MET A 348 -17.93 47.75 1.55
CA MET A 348 -17.46 46.65 0.69
C MET A 348 -18.58 45.67 0.34
N ARG A 349 -19.43 45.32 1.32
CA ARG A 349 -20.63 44.48 1.09
C ARG A 349 -21.56 45.08 0.04
N GLN A 350 -21.79 46.39 0.10
CA GLN A 350 -22.63 47.10 -0.88
C GLN A 350 -22.01 47.08 -2.28
N ILE A 351 -20.69 47.28 -2.40
CA ILE A 351 -19.98 47.22 -3.68
C ILE A 351 -20.08 45.81 -4.28
N GLU A 352 -19.86 44.77 -3.48
CA GLU A 352 -20.01 43.37 -3.90
C GLU A 352 -21.44 43.08 -4.36
N SER A 353 -22.46 43.44 -3.57
CA SER A 353 -23.86 43.20 -3.90
C SER A 353 -24.25 43.86 -5.22
N VAL A 354 -23.92 45.15 -5.40
CA VAL A 354 -24.19 45.88 -6.64
C VAL A 354 -23.48 45.24 -7.83
N GLY A 355 -22.24 44.79 -7.65
CA GLY A 355 -21.48 44.12 -8.70
C GLY A 355 -22.06 42.77 -9.09
N LEU A 356 -22.45 41.95 -8.12
CA LEU A 356 -23.09 40.66 -8.34
C LEU A 356 -24.44 40.78 -9.03
N ASP A 357 -25.27 41.74 -8.62
CA ASP A 357 -26.58 41.97 -9.21
C ASP A 357 -26.45 42.40 -10.68
N ARG A 358 -25.51 43.31 -10.97
CA ARG A 358 -25.21 43.71 -12.35
C ARG A 358 -24.66 42.56 -13.19
N LEU A 359 -23.71 41.80 -12.65
CA LEU A 359 -23.10 40.65 -13.34
C LEU A 359 -24.17 39.62 -13.72
N ARG A 360 -25.04 39.25 -12.78
CA ARG A 360 -26.14 38.29 -13.00
C ARG A 360 -27.18 38.83 -13.97
N SER A 361 -27.57 40.11 -13.85
CA SER A 361 -28.55 40.74 -14.74
C SER A 361 -28.06 40.79 -16.19
N ASN A 362 -26.79 41.16 -16.39
CA ASN A 362 -26.16 41.18 -17.71
C ASN A 362 -26.08 39.77 -18.31
N PHE A 363 -25.60 38.80 -17.54
CA PHE A 363 -25.52 37.41 -17.99
C PHE A 363 -26.89 36.85 -18.38
N ALA A 364 -27.93 37.10 -17.59
CA ALA A 364 -29.27 36.55 -17.83
C ALA A 364 -29.98 37.18 -19.04
N SER A 365 -29.90 38.51 -19.21
CA SER A 365 -30.83 39.23 -20.10
C SER A 365 -30.16 40.13 -21.15
N SER A 366 -28.87 40.45 -21.03
CA SER A 366 -28.24 41.37 -21.97
C SER A 366 -27.98 40.72 -23.33
N PRO A 367 -28.41 41.33 -24.45
CA PRO A 367 -28.03 40.89 -25.80
C PRO A 367 -26.53 40.97 -26.06
N THR A 368 -25.82 41.92 -25.45
CA THR A 368 -24.38 42.10 -25.63
C THR A 368 -23.56 40.98 -24.96
N TRP A 369 -24.12 40.30 -23.95
CA TRP A 369 -23.47 39.20 -23.21
C TRP A 369 -23.74 37.82 -23.82
N ARG A 370 -24.24 37.76 -25.06
CA ARG A 370 -24.57 36.48 -25.71
C ARG A 370 -23.35 35.58 -25.88
N THR A 371 -22.20 36.15 -26.20
CA THR A 371 -20.92 35.40 -26.33
C THR A 371 -20.45 34.82 -25.01
N VAL A 372 -20.66 35.54 -23.89
CA VAL A 372 -20.37 35.05 -22.52
C VAL A 372 -21.27 33.86 -22.17
N ARG A 373 -22.56 33.92 -22.52
CA ARG A 373 -23.49 32.78 -22.32
C ARG A 373 -23.10 31.57 -23.16
N TRP A 374 -22.78 31.76 -24.43
CA TRP A 374 -22.31 30.66 -25.30
C TRP A 374 -21.00 30.04 -24.79
N ALA A 375 -20.09 30.87 -24.28
CA ALA A 375 -18.86 30.39 -23.64
C ALA A 375 -19.17 29.55 -22.39
N ALA A 376 -20.11 29.99 -21.54
CA ALA A 376 -20.57 29.24 -20.37
C ALA A 376 -21.24 27.91 -20.77
N GLU A 377 -22.12 27.91 -21.77
CA GLU A 377 -22.78 26.71 -22.31
C GLU A 377 -21.76 25.72 -22.90
N ARG A 378 -20.79 26.23 -23.67
CA ARG A 378 -19.70 25.43 -24.24
C ARG A 378 -18.85 24.81 -23.13
N LEU A 379 -18.50 25.56 -22.09
CA LEU A 379 -17.78 25.03 -20.93
C LEU A 379 -18.57 23.90 -20.25
N VAL A 380 -19.87 24.09 -20.01
CA VAL A 380 -20.73 23.04 -19.43
C VAL A 380 -20.74 21.79 -20.30
N ALA A 381 -20.84 21.93 -21.62
CA ALA A 381 -20.85 20.79 -22.54
C ALA A 381 -19.52 20.00 -22.57
N HIS A 382 -18.39 20.65 -22.27
CA HIS A 382 -17.06 20.01 -22.32
C HIS A 382 -16.53 19.58 -20.94
N ALA A 383 -16.94 20.23 -19.85
CA ALA A 383 -16.49 19.92 -18.50
C ALA A 383 -17.50 19.09 -17.68
N GLY A 384 -18.81 19.17 -17.97
CA GLY A 384 -19.83 18.44 -17.21
C GLY A 384 -19.93 18.91 -15.75
N THR A 385 -20.04 17.97 -14.80
CA THR A 385 -20.10 18.29 -13.37
C THR A 385 -18.78 18.17 -12.62
N TYR A 386 -17.81 17.40 -13.14
CA TYR A 386 -16.46 17.27 -12.58
C TYR A 386 -15.42 17.10 -13.68
N ALA A 387 -14.41 17.98 -13.72
CA ALA A 387 -13.36 17.98 -14.73
C ALA A 387 -12.05 18.59 -14.22
N PRO A 388 -10.90 18.31 -14.85
CA PRO A 388 -9.66 19.00 -14.52
C PRO A 388 -9.75 20.49 -14.90
N SER A 389 -9.14 21.38 -14.10
CA SER A 389 -9.22 22.83 -14.33
C SER A 389 -8.65 23.28 -15.68
N ARG A 390 -7.71 22.52 -16.26
CA ARG A 390 -7.15 22.76 -17.61
C ARG A 390 -8.21 22.91 -18.71
N VAL A 391 -9.38 22.30 -18.54
CA VAL A 391 -10.50 22.42 -19.49
C VAL A 391 -10.93 23.88 -19.67
N LEU A 392 -10.74 24.75 -18.67
CA LEU A 392 -10.98 26.18 -18.81
C LEU A 392 -10.13 26.80 -19.91
N ALA A 393 -8.81 26.58 -19.87
CA ALA A 393 -7.91 27.13 -20.87
C ALA A 393 -8.16 26.51 -22.25
N ASP A 394 -8.44 25.21 -22.32
CA ASP A 394 -8.71 24.49 -23.57
C ASP A 394 -9.99 24.99 -24.27
N VAL A 395 -11.07 25.20 -23.50
CA VAL A 395 -12.38 25.55 -24.04
C VAL A 395 -12.57 27.07 -24.21
N LEU A 396 -12.00 27.85 -23.30
CA LEU A 396 -12.14 29.30 -23.22
C LEU A 396 -10.84 30.03 -23.60
N TRP A 397 -10.05 29.45 -24.49
CA TRP A 397 -8.74 29.97 -24.92
C TRP A 397 -8.73 31.43 -25.38
N LYS A 398 -9.86 31.96 -25.90
CA LYS A 398 -10.00 33.38 -26.32
C LYS A 398 -10.07 34.35 -25.11
N TRP A 399 -10.47 33.87 -23.94
CA TRP A 399 -10.74 34.69 -22.77
C TRP A 399 -9.52 34.75 -21.86
N SER A 400 -9.30 35.88 -21.18
CA SER A 400 -8.24 35.99 -20.17
C SER A 400 -8.52 35.08 -18.96
N PRO A 401 -7.51 34.69 -18.16
CA PRO A 401 -7.70 33.80 -17.01
C PRO A 401 -8.77 34.29 -16.01
N GLU A 402 -8.87 35.59 -15.78
CA GLU A 402 -9.88 36.19 -14.90
C GLU A 402 -11.30 36.02 -15.46
N GLU A 403 -11.46 36.25 -16.76
CA GLU A 403 -12.71 36.05 -17.48
C GLU A 403 -13.11 34.58 -17.52
N GLN A 404 -12.17 33.67 -17.76
CA GLN A 404 -12.42 32.22 -17.75
C GLN A 404 -13.02 31.77 -16.43
N ARG A 405 -12.45 32.21 -15.29
CA ARG A 405 -12.96 31.86 -13.96
C ARG A 405 -14.32 32.49 -13.69
N LEU A 406 -14.56 33.73 -14.13
CA LEU A 406 -15.87 34.36 -14.01
C LEU A 406 -16.94 33.66 -14.85
N ILE A 407 -16.60 33.26 -16.08
CA ILE A 407 -17.47 32.44 -16.94
C ILE A 407 -17.77 31.10 -16.26
N ALA A 408 -16.78 30.45 -15.66
CA ALA A 408 -16.99 29.22 -14.88
C ALA A 408 -17.96 29.46 -13.71
N ARG A 409 -17.80 30.56 -12.96
CA ARG A 409 -18.72 30.90 -11.86
C ARG A 409 -20.14 31.14 -12.36
N LEU A 410 -20.29 31.82 -13.50
CA LEU A 410 -21.58 32.07 -14.16
C LEU A 410 -22.21 30.79 -14.73
N ALA A 411 -21.41 29.82 -15.16
CA ALA A 411 -21.84 28.49 -15.58
C ALA A 411 -22.28 27.59 -14.40
N GLY A 412 -22.09 28.05 -13.16
CA GLY A 412 -22.51 27.36 -11.94
C GLY A 412 -21.45 26.44 -11.33
N TYR A 413 -20.17 26.63 -11.70
CA TYR A 413 -19.07 25.93 -11.02
C TYR A 413 -18.79 26.59 -9.67
N ASP A 414 -18.77 25.78 -8.62
CA ASP A 414 -18.55 26.18 -7.22
C ASP A 414 -17.10 26.04 -6.79
N ARG A 415 -16.36 25.15 -7.45
CA ARG A 415 -14.92 25.00 -7.33
C ARG A 415 -14.31 25.08 -8.72
N ILE A 416 -13.21 25.81 -8.84
CA ILE A 416 -12.56 26.08 -10.13
C ILE A 416 -11.16 25.48 -10.17
N ASP A 417 -10.35 25.76 -9.14
CA ASP A 417 -9.02 25.18 -8.98
C ASP A 417 -8.96 24.29 -7.72
N PRO A 418 -8.21 23.18 -7.73
CA PRO A 418 -7.50 22.59 -8.87
C PRO A 418 -8.41 21.82 -9.85
N VAL A 419 -9.72 21.77 -9.58
CA VAL A 419 -10.70 21.03 -10.38
C VAL A 419 -12.01 21.79 -10.49
N LEU A 420 -12.66 21.65 -11.64
CA LEU A 420 -14.00 22.17 -11.88
C LEU A 420 -15.03 21.29 -11.20
N VAL A 421 -15.86 21.86 -10.33
CA VAL A 421 -17.01 21.16 -9.73
C VAL A 421 -18.26 22.00 -9.87
N ARG A 422 -19.31 21.41 -10.44
CA ARG A 422 -20.61 22.06 -10.64
C ARG A 422 -21.66 21.47 -9.69
N GLY A 423 -22.49 22.34 -9.11
CA GLY A 423 -23.63 21.91 -8.29
C GLY A 423 -23.23 21.20 -6.99
N GLY A 424 -22.03 21.46 -6.48
CA GLY A 424 -21.55 20.90 -5.22
C GLY A 424 -21.35 19.37 -5.20
N LEU A 425 -21.15 18.73 -6.36
CA LEU A 425 -20.86 17.29 -6.43
C LEU A 425 -19.68 16.93 -5.51
N LYS A 426 -19.89 15.98 -4.62
CA LYS A 426 -18.85 15.40 -3.77
C LYS A 426 -18.50 14.04 -4.33
N LEU A 427 -17.20 13.78 -4.53
CA LEU A 427 -16.75 12.43 -4.85
C LEU A 427 -17.03 11.50 -3.66
N PRO A 428 -17.39 10.23 -3.93
CA PRO A 428 -17.56 9.25 -2.87
C PRO A 428 -16.25 9.03 -2.12
N SER A 429 -16.34 8.82 -0.81
CA SER A 429 -15.22 8.30 -0.03
C SER A 429 -14.93 6.85 -0.38
N VAL A 430 -13.70 6.37 -0.11
CA VAL A 430 -13.30 5.00 -0.40
C VAL A 430 -14.27 3.93 0.14
N ASN A 431 -14.91 4.20 1.28
CA ASN A 431 -15.85 3.28 1.93
C ASN A 431 -17.25 3.28 1.30
N GLU A 432 -17.60 4.33 0.55
CA GLU A 432 -18.87 4.46 -0.17
C GLU A 432 -18.80 3.87 -1.58
N LEU A 433 -17.61 3.49 -2.05
CA LEU A 433 -17.44 2.91 -3.38
C LEU A 433 -18.15 1.56 -3.49
N PRO A 434 -18.85 1.27 -4.59
CA PRO A 434 -19.41 -0.05 -4.80
C PRO A 434 -18.28 -1.08 -4.91
N THR A 435 -18.48 -2.28 -4.36
CA THR A 435 -17.50 -3.37 -4.42
C THR A 435 -18.09 -4.59 -5.08
N MET A 436 -17.24 -5.39 -5.74
CA MET A 436 -17.68 -6.66 -6.30
C MET A 436 -18.23 -7.57 -5.20
N ALA A 437 -19.28 -8.31 -5.51
CA ALA A 437 -19.86 -9.29 -4.58
C ALA A 437 -18.77 -10.23 -4.03
N GLU A 438 -18.82 -10.52 -2.72
CA GLU A 438 -17.86 -11.38 -1.99
C GLU A 438 -16.47 -10.76 -1.72
N THR A 439 -16.25 -9.51 -2.13
CA THR A 439 -15.02 -8.75 -1.83
C THR A 439 -15.33 -7.46 -1.07
N ALA A 440 -14.41 -7.02 -0.22
CA ALA A 440 -14.53 -5.77 0.52
C ALA A 440 -13.66 -4.66 -0.08
N PHE A 441 -12.68 -5.00 -0.91
CA PHE A 441 -11.68 -4.08 -1.43
C PHE A 441 -11.71 -3.93 -2.95
N VAL A 442 -12.21 -4.90 -3.70
CA VAL A 442 -12.27 -4.79 -5.17
C VAL A 442 -13.46 -3.93 -5.56
N VAL A 443 -13.21 -2.79 -6.19
CA VAL A 443 -14.27 -1.84 -6.57
C VAL A 443 -15.03 -2.37 -7.79
N ASP A 444 -16.36 -2.26 -7.74
CA ASP A 444 -17.19 -2.45 -8.93
C ASP A 444 -17.12 -1.18 -9.78
N GLU A 445 -16.14 -1.16 -10.67
CA GLU A 445 -15.85 -0.01 -11.53
C GLU A 445 -17.04 0.35 -12.44
N TYR A 446 -17.84 -0.62 -12.86
CA TYR A 446 -19.02 -0.38 -13.69
C TYR A 446 -20.09 0.41 -12.92
N GLU A 447 -20.45 -0.07 -11.73
CA GLU A 447 -21.45 0.61 -10.89
C GLU A 447 -20.99 2.02 -10.52
N LEU A 448 -19.68 2.18 -10.23
CA LEU A 448 -19.10 3.49 -9.94
C LEU A 448 -19.17 4.44 -11.15
N ILE A 449 -18.79 3.97 -12.34
CA ILE A 449 -18.83 4.79 -13.57
C ILE A 449 -20.26 5.20 -13.90
N GLU A 450 -21.23 4.29 -13.81
CA GLU A 450 -22.65 4.62 -14.04
C GLU A 450 -23.16 5.64 -13.03
N HIS A 451 -22.78 5.53 -11.76
CA HIS A 451 -23.10 6.53 -10.74
C HIS A 451 -22.50 7.91 -11.08
N LEU A 452 -21.25 7.96 -11.51
CA LEU A 452 -20.58 9.21 -11.92
C LEU A 452 -21.24 9.83 -13.17
N ARG A 453 -21.55 9.02 -14.18
CA ARG A 453 -22.27 9.46 -15.40
C ARG A 453 -23.64 10.02 -15.06
N SER A 454 -24.42 9.33 -14.21
CA SER A 454 -25.73 9.80 -13.76
C SER A 454 -25.66 11.12 -12.98
N SER A 455 -24.50 11.40 -12.37
CA SER A 455 -24.19 12.66 -11.69
C SER A 455 -23.67 13.76 -12.62
N GLY A 456 -23.64 13.52 -13.94
CA GLY A 456 -23.26 14.50 -14.97
C GLY A 456 -21.76 14.58 -15.28
N VAL A 457 -20.96 13.60 -14.82
CA VAL A 457 -19.56 13.46 -15.23
C VAL A 457 -19.51 12.97 -16.67
N LEU A 458 -18.71 13.62 -17.51
CA LEU A 458 -18.56 13.25 -18.92
C LEU A 458 -17.55 12.12 -19.10
N GLU A 459 -17.77 11.28 -20.12
CA GLU A 459 -16.96 10.09 -20.39
C GLU A 459 -15.46 10.38 -20.46
N GLN A 460 -15.08 11.44 -21.18
CA GLN A 460 -13.69 11.87 -21.34
C GLN A 460 -12.98 12.25 -20.03
N HIS A 461 -13.73 12.47 -18.94
CA HIS A 461 -13.19 12.83 -17.63
C HIS A 461 -13.29 11.70 -16.61
N ILE A 462 -13.86 10.55 -16.94
CA ILE A 462 -14.08 9.44 -16.00
C ILE A 462 -12.75 8.99 -15.36
N ASP A 463 -11.73 8.70 -16.16
CA ASP A 463 -10.43 8.27 -15.62
C ASP A 463 -9.78 9.31 -14.71
N PHE A 464 -9.92 10.61 -15.06
CA PHE A 464 -9.45 11.68 -14.21
C PHE A 464 -10.18 11.70 -12.86
N VAL A 465 -11.51 11.51 -12.87
CA VAL A 465 -12.32 11.45 -11.67
C VAL A 465 -11.95 10.25 -10.81
N LEU A 466 -11.83 9.05 -11.39
CA LEU A 466 -11.46 7.83 -10.68
C LEU A 466 -10.11 7.97 -9.97
N ASN A 467 -9.12 8.54 -10.65
CA ASN A 467 -7.79 8.81 -10.10
C ASN A 467 -7.77 9.95 -9.06
N SER A 468 -8.82 10.77 -9.01
CA SER A 468 -8.98 11.85 -8.03
C SER A 468 -9.61 11.38 -6.71
N ILE A 469 -10.13 10.14 -6.63
CA ILE A 469 -10.75 9.60 -5.42
C ILE A 469 -9.66 9.19 -4.42
N PRO A 470 -9.59 9.83 -3.24
CA PRO A 470 -8.59 9.47 -2.23
C PRO A 470 -8.77 8.04 -1.72
N GLY A 471 -7.67 7.31 -1.57
CA GLY A 471 -7.70 5.93 -1.07
C GLY A 471 -8.13 4.91 -2.12
N VAL A 472 -8.08 5.25 -3.41
CA VAL A 472 -8.28 4.31 -4.53
C VAL A 472 -6.97 4.14 -5.28
N SER A 473 -6.71 2.93 -5.77
CA SER A 473 -5.58 2.66 -6.65
C SER A 473 -5.95 1.62 -7.70
N ARG A 474 -5.19 1.57 -8.80
CA ARG A 474 -5.28 0.49 -9.79
C ARG A 474 -4.20 -0.54 -9.49
N VAL A 475 -4.62 -1.78 -9.26
CA VAL A 475 -3.73 -2.94 -9.13
C VAL A 475 -4.13 -3.95 -10.17
N ASP A 476 -3.16 -4.46 -10.93
CA ASP A 476 -3.37 -5.38 -12.04
C ASP A 476 -4.51 -4.89 -12.98
N GLY A 477 -4.54 -3.58 -13.27
CA GLY A 477 -5.55 -2.91 -14.13
C GLY A 477 -6.86 -2.54 -13.42
N GLN A 478 -7.16 -3.10 -12.25
CA GLN A 478 -8.46 -2.97 -11.59
C GLN A 478 -8.46 -1.99 -10.41
N LEU A 479 -9.55 -1.22 -10.26
CA LEU A 479 -9.73 -0.36 -9.10
C LEU A 479 -9.92 -1.16 -7.81
N VAL A 480 -9.14 -0.80 -6.81
CA VAL A 480 -9.22 -1.35 -5.46
C VAL A 480 -9.26 -0.21 -4.44
N ARG A 481 -10.01 -0.44 -3.37
CA ARG A 481 -9.91 0.35 -2.15
C ARG A 481 -8.50 0.16 -1.60
N TRP A 482 -7.71 1.21 -1.67
CA TRP A 482 -6.31 1.21 -1.30
C TRP A 482 -6.15 1.82 0.09
N GLY A 483 -6.40 0.96 1.09
CA GLY A 483 -6.37 1.34 2.50
C GLY A 483 -5.03 1.97 2.94
N GLY A 484 -5.05 2.70 4.05
CA GLY A 484 -3.86 3.37 4.57
C GLY A 484 -2.82 2.40 5.13
N SER A 485 -3.24 1.22 5.58
CA SER A 485 -2.35 0.24 6.19
C SER A 485 -1.78 -0.77 5.17
N VAL A 486 -0.55 -1.24 5.43
CA VAL A 486 0.09 -2.34 4.67
C VAL A 486 -0.82 -3.57 4.59
N VAL A 487 -1.48 -3.86 5.70
CA VAL A 487 -2.33 -5.03 5.87
C VAL A 487 -3.56 -4.95 4.97
N GLU A 488 -4.23 -3.80 4.93
CA GLU A 488 -5.39 -3.59 4.05
C GLU A 488 -5.00 -3.68 2.57
N LYS A 489 -3.85 -3.11 2.19
CA LYS A 489 -3.34 -3.23 0.82
C LYS A 489 -3.03 -4.69 0.46
N ALA A 490 -2.40 -5.43 1.37
CA ALA A 490 -2.12 -6.87 1.16
C ALA A 490 -3.42 -7.68 1.02
N ILE A 491 -4.44 -7.38 1.83
CA ILE A 491 -5.77 -7.99 1.71
C ILE A 491 -6.40 -7.61 0.36
N ALA A 492 -6.35 -6.36 -0.06
CA ALA A 492 -6.88 -5.92 -1.35
C ALA A 492 -6.23 -6.69 -2.52
N VAL A 493 -4.92 -6.88 -2.49
CA VAL A 493 -4.20 -7.68 -3.50
C VAL A 493 -4.63 -9.15 -3.47
N LEU A 494 -4.79 -9.73 -2.28
CA LEU A 494 -5.27 -11.11 -2.13
C LEU A 494 -6.69 -11.28 -2.64
N GLU A 495 -7.60 -10.37 -2.30
CA GLU A 495 -8.99 -10.39 -2.80
C GLU A 495 -9.07 -10.24 -4.32
N LEU A 496 -8.23 -9.36 -4.88
CA LEU A 496 -8.19 -9.13 -6.32
C LEU A 496 -7.72 -10.38 -7.08
N ARG A 497 -6.68 -11.05 -6.59
CA ARG A 497 -6.06 -12.20 -7.26
C ARG A 497 -6.76 -13.53 -6.97
N ASP A 498 -7.50 -13.59 -5.88
CA ASP A 498 -8.27 -14.76 -5.43
C ASP A 498 -7.44 -16.05 -5.31
N GLU A 499 -6.18 -15.92 -4.93
CA GLU A 499 -5.28 -17.05 -4.70
C GLU A 499 -4.16 -16.69 -3.70
N PRO A 500 -3.58 -17.66 -2.96
CA PRO A 500 -2.48 -17.39 -2.04
C PRO A 500 -1.25 -16.80 -2.74
N GLN A 501 -0.71 -15.71 -2.20
CA GLN A 501 0.40 -14.97 -2.79
C GLN A 501 1.67 -15.11 -1.94
N ASP A 502 2.83 -15.03 -2.61
CA ASP A 502 4.10 -14.92 -1.91
C ASP A 502 4.18 -13.62 -1.10
N ILE A 503 4.63 -13.73 0.14
CA ILE A 503 4.67 -12.61 1.08
C ILE A 503 5.52 -11.44 0.57
N ASP A 504 6.63 -11.71 -0.12
CA ASP A 504 7.50 -10.65 -0.65
C ASP A 504 6.82 -9.95 -1.83
N ARG A 505 6.05 -10.68 -2.63
CA ARG A 505 5.22 -10.09 -3.70
C ARG A 505 4.07 -9.23 -3.14
N LEU A 506 3.44 -9.65 -2.04
CA LEU A 506 2.41 -8.84 -1.37
C LEU A 506 2.99 -7.54 -0.80
N VAL A 507 4.15 -7.63 -0.14
CA VAL A 507 4.85 -6.45 0.38
C VAL A 507 5.25 -5.50 -0.75
N ALA A 508 5.79 -6.03 -1.86
CA ALA A 508 6.14 -5.23 -3.03
C ALA A 508 4.91 -4.57 -3.67
N ALA A 509 3.79 -5.28 -3.79
CA ALA A 509 2.55 -4.70 -4.31
C ALA A 509 1.98 -3.58 -3.41
N ALA A 510 2.16 -3.69 -2.09
CA ALA A 510 1.65 -2.70 -1.13
C ALA A 510 2.53 -1.45 -0.97
N TYR A 511 3.86 -1.55 -1.22
CA TYR A 511 4.85 -0.51 -0.89
C TYR A 511 5.85 -0.16 -2.01
N GLY A 512 5.86 -0.88 -3.13
CA GLY A 512 6.95 -0.83 -4.11
C GLY A 512 8.15 -1.69 -3.72
N GLU A 513 9.20 -1.71 -4.54
CA GLU A 513 10.41 -2.47 -4.25
C GLU A 513 11.12 -1.97 -2.98
N GLY A 514 11.49 -2.89 -2.08
CA GLY A 514 12.23 -2.58 -0.84
C GLY A 514 11.40 -2.52 0.44
N GLY A 515 10.16 -3.02 0.45
CA GLY A 515 9.30 -3.01 1.65
C GLY A 515 9.95 -3.62 2.91
N SER A 516 9.67 -3.01 4.06
CA SER A 516 10.41 -3.27 5.30
C SER A 516 10.08 -4.61 5.96
N ARG A 517 11.01 -5.15 6.76
CA ARG A 517 10.79 -6.33 7.61
C ARG A 517 9.60 -6.15 8.57
N SER A 518 9.31 -4.92 8.98
CA SER A 518 8.14 -4.56 9.79
C SER A 518 6.82 -4.76 9.04
N ALA A 519 6.76 -4.45 7.73
CA ALA A 519 5.58 -4.74 6.91
C ALA A 519 5.29 -6.25 6.87
N ARG A 520 6.34 -7.06 6.69
CA ARG A 520 6.25 -8.52 6.70
C ARG A 520 5.64 -9.07 8.00
N ASN A 521 6.14 -8.60 9.14
CA ASN A 521 5.65 -9.04 10.45
C ASN A 521 4.18 -8.65 10.67
N ARG A 522 3.80 -7.41 10.33
CA ARG A 522 2.40 -6.94 10.44
C ARG A 522 1.42 -7.78 9.62
N ILE A 523 1.82 -8.19 8.41
CA ILE A 523 1.01 -9.09 7.57
C ILE A 523 0.88 -10.48 8.24
N LEU A 524 1.96 -11.01 8.81
CA LEU A 524 1.92 -12.32 9.46
C LEU A 524 1.11 -12.34 10.77
N GLU A 525 0.99 -11.20 11.45
CA GLU A 525 0.27 -11.06 12.72
C GLU A 525 -1.24 -10.78 12.54
N ASP A 526 -1.69 -10.31 11.38
CA ASP A 526 -3.11 -9.99 11.18
C ASP A 526 -3.99 -11.26 11.18
N PRO A 527 -5.05 -11.31 12.00
CA PRO A 527 -5.88 -12.51 12.18
C PRO A 527 -6.70 -12.88 10.93
N ARG A 528 -6.88 -11.99 9.96
CA ARG A 528 -7.62 -12.27 8.71
C ARG A 528 -6.74 -12.96 7.67
N MET A 529 -5.43 -12.99 7.89
CA MET A 529 -4.47 -13.67 7.01
C MET A 529 -3.98 -14.96 7.65
N LEU A 530 -3.47 -15.84 6.80
CA LEU A 530 -2.84 -17.07 7.24
C LEU A 530 -1.85 -17.62 6.24
N ARG A 531 -0.87 -18.32 6.78
CA ARG A 531 0.18 -18.94 6.00
C ARG A 531 -0.32 -20.26 5.42
N VAL A 532 -0.32 -20.37 4.10
CA VAL A 532 -0.77 -21.56 3.35
C VAL A 532 0.41 -22.47 3.03
N THR A 533 1.58 -21.89 2.72
CA THR A 533 2.85 -22.61 2.50
C THR A 533 3.98 -21.90 3.21
N LYS A 534 5.24 -22.35 3.11
CA LYS A 534 6.36 -21.67 3.77
C LYS A 534 6.44 -20.16 3.50
N ASN A 535 6.11 -19.73 2.28
CA ASN A 535 6.25 -18.35 1.84
C ASN A 535 4.93 -17.71 1.38
N LYS A 536 3.86 -18.50 1.17
CA LYS A 536 2.58 -17.98 0.68
C LYS A 536 1.59 -17.69 1.80
N ILE A 537 0.90 -16.56 1.67
CA ILE A 537 -0.18 -16.12 2.54
C ILE A 537 -1.49 -16.10 1.74
N GLY A 538 -2.57 -16.54 2.38
CA GLY A 538 -3.93 -16.43 1.88
C GLY A 538 -4.85 -15.79 2.91
N LEU A 539 -6.09 -15.55 2.50
CA LEU A 539 -7.14 -15.02 3.38
C LEU A 539 -7.74 -16.15 4.22
N ARG A 540 -7.98 -15.87 5.50
CA ARG A 540 -8.55 -16.85 6.43
C ARG A 540 -9.93 -17.35 6.00
N ARG A 541 -10.74 -16.45 5.45
CA ARG A 541 -12.09 -16.77 5.00
C ARG A 541 -12.17 -17.72 3.81
N TRP A 542 -11.08 -17.90 3.05
CA TRP A 542 -11.04 -18.87 1.95
C TRP A 542 -11.18 -20.32 2.45
N GLY A 543 -10.85 -20.57 3.72
CA GLY A 543 -10.76 -21.92 4.26
C GLY A 543 -9.54 -22.67 3.69
N GLY A 544 -9.20 -23.81 4.31
CA GLY A 544 -8.09 -24.67 3.87
C GLY A 544 -7.16 -25.11 5.01
N ALA A 545 -6.22 -25.98 4.68
CA ALA A 545 -5.19 -26.43 5.62
C ALA A 545 -4.14 -25.33 5.85
N TYR A 546 -3.77 -25.11 7.10
CA TYR A 546 -2.90 -24.02 7.52
C TYR A 546 -1.47 -24.52 7.77
N TYR A 547 -0.49 -23.89 7.17
CA TYR A 547 0.91 -24.25 7.38
C TYR A 547 1.46 -23.60 8.67
N ARG A 548 1.35 -24.34 9.79
CA ARG A 548 1.82 -23.91 11.12
C ARG A 548 3.34 -24.05 11.32
N GLY A 549 4.02 -24.78 10.44
CA GLY A 549 5.46 -25.02 10.52
C GLY A 549 5.82 -26.44 10.09
N VAL A 550 7.13 -26.69 9.86
CA VAL A 550 7.61 -27.98 9.36
C VAL A 550 7.22 -29.11 10.31
N ALA A 551 7.47 -28.94 11.61
CA ALA A 551 7.17 -29.96 12.60
C ALA A 551 5.68 -30.26 12.72
N GLU A 552 4.81 -29.25 12.72
CA GLU A 552 3.35 -29.45 12.74
C GLU A 552 2.85 -30.19 11.50
N ALA A 553 3.40 -29.85 10.33
CA ALA A 553 3.08 -30.56 9.10
C ALA A 553 3.56 -32.03 9.15
N MET A 554 4.73 -32.29 9.73
CA MET A 554 5.21 -33.66 9.98
C MET A 554 4.32 -34.40 10.99
N LEU A 555 3.88 -33.75 12.07
CA LEU A 555 2.95 -34.32 13.05
C LEU A 555 1.62 -34.71 12.39
N GLU A 556 1.07 -33.84 11.54
CA GLU A 556 -0.18 -34.06 10.81
C GLU A 556 -0.06 -35.25 9.85
N SER A 557 0.99 -35.32 9.02
CA SER A 557 1.22 -36.46 8.11
C SER A 557 1.42 -37.77 8.89
N LEU A 558 2.21 -37.75 9.96
CA LEU A 558 2.53 -38.95 10.76
C LEU A 558 1.40 -39.37 11.72
N ALA A 559 0.33 -38.59 11.87
CA ALA A 559 -0.85 -38.98 12.62
C ALA A 559 -1.51 -40.25 12.04
N GLY A 560 -1.34 -40.49 10.73
CA GLY A 560 -1.79 -41.69 10.04
C GLY A 560 -0.93 -42.94 10.29
N GLY A 561 0.29 -42.79 10.83
CA GLY A 561 1.21 -43.88 11.13
C GLY A 561 2.65 -43.63 10.65
N PRO A 562 3.53 -44.64 10.77
CA PRO A 562 4.90 -44.59 10.28
C PRO A 562 4.99 -44.31 8.78
N MET A 563 5.97 -43.51 8.36
CA MET A 563 6.26 -43.22 6.95
C MET A 563 7.75 -43.35 6.66
N ASP A 564 8.10 -43.56 5.38
CA ASP A 564 9.46 -43.35 4.91
C ASP A 564 9.83 -41.85 4.97
N LEU A 565 11.06 -41.53 5.36
CA LEU A 565 11.49 -40.14 5.54
C LEU A 565 11.58 -39.37 4.22
N ASP A 566 11.96 -40.03 3.12
CA ASP A 566 11.97 -39.39 1.80
C ASP A 566 10.55 -39.25 1.25
N GLU A 567 9.66 -40.23 1.48
CA GLU A 567 8.23 -40.11 1.13
C GLU A 567 7.55 -38.96 1.88
N LEU A 568 7.82 -38.81 3.19
CA LEU A 568 7.33 -37.67 3.97
C LEU A 568 7.90 -36.35 3.44
N ALA A 569 9.17 -36.32 3.06
CA ALA A 569 9.78 -35.12 2.50
C ALA A 569 9.14 -34.71 1.16
N ASP A 570 8.82 -35.67 0.29
CA ASP A 570 8.15 -35.44 -0.98
C ASP A 570 6.69 -34.97 -0.79
N GLU A 571 5.94 -35.58 0.13
CA GLU A 571 4.57 -35.16 0.48
C GLU A 571 4.56 -33.69 0.94
N LEU A 572 5.46 -33.33 1.87
CA LEU A 572 5.54 -31.99 2.42
C LEU A 572 6.10 -30.96 1.42
N ALA A 573 6.97 -31.38 0.50
CA ALA A 573 7.42 -30.55 -0.61
C ALA A 573 6.26 -30.23 -1.57
N GLN A 574 5.44 -31.23 -1.91
CA GLN A 574 4.29 -31.05 -2.81
C GLN A 574 3.17 -30.22 -2.17
N ARG A 575 2.86 -30.44 -0.89
CA ARG A 575 1.75 -29.77 -0.20
C ARG A 575 2.10 -28.36 0.29
N TYR A 576 3.31 -28.15 0.79
CA TYR A 576 3.68 -26.93 1.52
C TYR A 576 4.94 -26.23 1.01
N GLU A 577 5.53 -26.69 -0.10
CA GLU A 577 6.77 -26.16 -0.69
C GLU A 577 7.95 -26.17 0.30
N ILE A 578 8.02 -27.18 1.16
CA ILE A 578 9.08 -27.36 2.17
C ILE A 578 10.26 -28.11 1.53
N SER A 579 11.50 -27.71 1.83
CA SER A 579 12.68 -28.44 1.36
C SER A 579 12.91 -29.72 2.14
N SER A 580 13.35 -30.78 1.45
CA SER A 580 13.72 -32.06 2.08
C SER A 580 14.78 -31.90 3.18
N ALA A 581 15.71 -30.96 3.00
CA ALA A 581 16.70 -30.60 4.03
C ALA A 581 16.05 -30.09 5.33
N SER A 582 14.96 -29.32 5.23
CA SER A 582 14.23 -28.86 6.41
C SER A 582 13.50 -30.01 7.10
N VAL A 583 12.88 -30.92 6.34
CA VAL A 583 12.22 -32.12 6.91
C VAL A 583 13.24 -32.99 7.65
N ARG A 584 14.39 -33.30 7.03
CA ARG A 584 15.48 -34.05 7.68
C ARG A 584 16.01 -33.36 8.94
N MET A 585 16.12 -32.03 8.93
CA MET A 585 16.54 -31.27 10.10
C MET A 585 15.52 -31.35 11.25
N TYR A 586 14.23 -31.26 10.94
CA TYR A 586 13.16 -31.37 11.94
C TYR A 586 12.89 -32.80 12.41
N ALA A 587 13.29 -33.82 11.64
CA ALA A 587 13.22 -35.22 12.06
C ALA A 587 14.07 -35.55 13.31
N ALA A 588 15.02 -34.67 13.67
CA ALA A 588 15.78 -34.77 14.90
C ALA A 588 15.07 -34.19 16.14
N ALA A 589 13.91 -33.54 15.97
CA ALA A 589 13.16 -32.96 17.09
C ALA A 589 12.61 -34.07 18.02
N PRO A 590 12.44 -33.79 19.33
CA PRO A 590 12.03 -34.79 20.30
C PRO A 590 10.74 -35.56 19.96
N ALA A 591 9.78 -34.94 19.29
CA ALA A 591 8.51 -35.58 18.90
C ALA A 591 8.69 -36.76 17.93
N PHE A 592 9.82 -36.84 17.23
CA PHE A 592 10.04 -37.81 16.16
C PHE A 592 11.09 -38.85 16.54
N LYS A 593 10.94 -40.04 15.95
CA LYS A 593 11.94 -41.11 15.99
C LYS A 593 12.18 -41.63 14.59
N VAL A 594 13.44 -41.58 14.17
CA VAL A 594 13.93 -42.17 12.92
C VAL A 594 14.62 -43.50 13.24
N THR A 595 14.20 -44.58 12.58
CA THR A 595 14.81 -45.92 12.68
C THR A 595 15.06 -46.45 11.27
N GLY A 596 16.32 -46.47 10.83
CA GLY A 596 16.63 -46.68 9.42
C GLY A 596 16.12 -45.50 8.59
N GLU A 597 15.28 -45.78 7.59
CA GLU A 597 14.65 -44.78 6.72
C GLU A 597 13.23 -44.41 7.18
N VAL A 598 12.68 -45.12 8.18
CA VAL A 598 11.32 -44.90 8.66
C VAL A 598 11.29 -43.89 9.80
N ILE A 599 10.42 -42.88 9.67
CA ILE A 599 10.11 -41.91 10.70
C ILE A 599 8.75 -42.19 11.34
N THR A 600 8.68 -42.01 12.66
CA THR A 600 7.49 -42.25 13.48
C THR A 600 7.32 -41.15 14.52
N LEU A 601 6.08 -40.95 14.99
CA LEU A 601 5.83 -40.21 16.22
C LEU A 601 6.33 -41.00 17.42
N ARG A 602 7.05 -40.34 18.33
CA ARG A 602 7.41 -40.97 19.61
C ARG A 602 6.17 -41.26 20.42
N SER A 603 6.13 -42.46 20.99
CA SER A 603 5.09 -42.84 21.94
C SER A 603 5.54 -42.53 23.38
N ARG A 604 4.58 -42.49 24.30
CA ARG A 604 4.87 -42.39 25.75
C ARG A 604 5.74 -43.54 26.28
N HIS A 605 5.81 -44.67 25.59
CA HIS A 605 6.60 -45.83 25.98
C HIS A 605 8.04 -45.81 25.43
N ASP A 606 8.36 -44.86 24.56
CA ASP A 606 9.71 -44.68 24.00
C ASP A 606 10.08 -43.19 23.99
N PRO A 607 10.23 -42.59 25.19
CA PRO A 607 10.46 -41.17 25.33
C PRO A 607 11.79 -40.75 24.70
N TYR A 608 11.86 -39.49 24.27
CA TYR A 608 13.12 -38.90 23.85
C TYR A 608 14.11 -38.91 25.02
N VAL A 609 15.36 -39.31 24.74
CA VAL A 609 16.44 -39.32 25.73
C VAL A 609 17.41 -38.19 25.37
N PRO A 610 17.39 -37.07 26.12
CA PRO A 610 18.35 -35.99 25.99
C PRO A 610 19.80 -36.46 26.08
N ARG A 611 20.68 -35.75 25.36
CA ARG A 611 22.12 -35.94 25.51
C ARG A 611 22.58 -35.19 26.76
N ASP A 612 23.14 -35.91 27.73
CA ASP A 612 23.88 -35.32 28.84
C ASP A 612 25.38 -35.58 28.68
N LYS A 613 26.09 -34.69 27.98
CA LYS A 613 27.55 -34.78 27.78
C LYS A 613 28.21 -33.42 28.01
N PRO A 614 28.26 -32.93 29.27
CA PRO A 614 28.77 -31.58 29.59
C PRO A 614 30.22 -31.35 29.14
N TRP A 615 31.04 -32.40 29.09
CA TRP A 615 32.41 -32.34 28.58
C TRP A 615 32.51 -32.02 27.07
N LYS A 616 31.41 -32.06 26.33
CA LYS A 616 31.33 -31.63 24.92
C LYS A 616 30.81 -30.19 24.74
N VAL A 617 30.38 -29.53 25.81
CA VAL A 617 29.79 -28.19 25.75
C VAL A 617 30.82 -27.16 26.13
N ARG A 618 31.15 -26.27 25.19
CA ARG A 618 32.09 -25.16 25.39
C ARG A 618 31.63 -24.24 26.52
N GLY A 619 32.55 -23.87 27.41
CA GLY A 619 32.28 -22.92 28.49
C GLY A 619 31.29 -23.41 29.56
N LEU A 620 30.91 -24.69 29.55
CA LEU A 620 30.00 -25.26 30.55
C LEU A 620 30.78 -25.87 31.72
N TYR A 621 30.39 -25.52 32.94
CA TYR A 621 30.96 -26.02 34.19
C TYR A 621 29.86 -26.25 35.24
N ARG A 622 29.85 -27.41 35.89
CA ARG A 622 29.00 -27.71 37.05
C ARG A 622 29.81 -27.49 38.32
N GLN A 623 29.19 -27.03 39.40
CA GLN A 623 29.86 -26.95 40.71
C GLN A 623 29.60 -28.24 41.52
N PRO A 624 30.59 -29.13 41.75
CA PRO A 624 30.36 -30.33 42.54
C PRO A 624 29.88 -29.99 43.96
N GLY A 625 28.79 -30.65 44.38
CA GLY A 625 28.20 -30.47 45.71
C GLY A 625 27.34 -29.21 45.88
N VAL A 626 27.19 -28.37 44.86
CA VAL A 626 26.28 -27.21 44.86
C VAL A 626 25.44 -27.25 43.59
N PRO A 627 24.10 -27.14 43.66
CA PRO A 627 23.25 -27.13 42.48
C PRO A 627 23.40 -25.79 41.74
N MET A 628 24.50 -25.64 41.00
CA MET A 628 24.82 -24.47 40.22
C MET A 628 25.58 -24.88 38.96
N ILE A 629 25.22 -24.25 37.85
CA ILE A 629 25.80 -24.49 36.54
C ILE A 629 26.22 -23.14 35.98
N VAL A 630 27.41 -23.10 35.38
CA VAL A 630 27.92 -21.92 34.71
C VAL A 630 28.03 -22.22 33.23
N TRP A 631 27.50 -21.32 32.41
CA TRP A 631 27.73 -21.32 30.97
C TRP A 631 28.36 -20.01 30.51
N CYS A 632 29.61 -20.08 30.10
CA CYS A 632 30.36 -18.95 29.59
C CYS A 632 30.08 -18.73 28.10
N ILE A 633 29.63 -17.53 27.74
CA ILE A 633 29.33 -17.12 26.37
C ILE A 633 30.07 -15.83 26.01
N VAL A 634 30.17 -15.56 24.71
CA VAL A 634 30.67 -14.29 24.18
C VAL A 634 29.45 -13.47 23.74
N VAL A 635 29.41 -12.19 24.09
CA VAL A 635 28.37 -11.27 23.66
C VAL A 635 28.50 -11.03 22.15
N ASP A 636 27.46 -11.39 21.41
CA ASP A 636 27.34 -11.18 19.98
C ASP A 636 26.22 -10.17 19.65
N LYS A 637 26.12 -9.81 18.37
CA LYS A 637 25.09 -8.86 17.88
C LYS A 637 23.67 -9.38 18.05
N ASP A 638 23.46 -10.70 18.05
CA ASP A 638 22.13 -11.30 18.16
C ASP A 638 21.60 -11.23 19.60
N ILE A 639 22.47 -11.40 20.60
CA ILE A 639 22.14 -11.18 22.01
C ILE A 639 21.69 -9.73 22.24
N LEU A 640 22.45 -8.75 21.74
CA LEU A 640 22.10 -7.33 21.88
C LEU A 640 20.87 -6.92 21.06
N ARG A 641 20.53 -7.66 19.99
CA ARG A 641 19.27 -7.46 19.27
C ARG A 641 18.05 -7.83 20.14
N GLY A 642 18.22 -8.71 21.12
CA GLY A 642 17.16 -9.14 22.04
C GLY A 642 16.31 -10.30 21.54
N SER A 643 16.86 -11.15 20.68
CA SER A 643 16.22 -12.42 20.33
C SER A 643 16.51 -13.48 21.41
N GLY A 644 15.52 -14.33 21.71
CA GLY A 644 15.76 -15.54 22.51
C GLY A 644 16.80 -16.47 21.86
N ARG A 645 17.35 -17.41 22.62
CA ARG A 645 18.53 -18.20 22.23
C ARG A 645 18.40 -19.67 22.63
N SER A 646 19.02 -20.55 21.84
CA SER A 646 19.21 -21.94 22.23
C SER A 646 20.23 -22.10 23.36
N ILE A 647 19.86 -22.89 24.37
CA ILE A 647 20.75 -23.31 25.45
C ILE A 647 21.15 -24.79 25.25
N PRO A 648 22.31 -25.22 25.78
CA PRO A 648 22.67 -26.64 25.83
C PRO A 648 21.61 -27.49 26.55
N GLN A 649 21.39 -28.73 26.06
CA GLN A 649 20.44 -29.67 26.69
C GLN A 649 20.81 -29.97 28.14
N GLU A 650 22.11 -29.99 28.42
CA GLU A 650 22.69 -30.21 29.75
C GLU A 650 22.19 -29.16 30.76
N ILE A 651 22.00 -27.90 30.35
CA ILE A 651 21.46 -26.85 31.23
C ILE A 651 19.98 -27.10 31.51
N ALA A 652 19.20 -27.44 30.48
CA ALA A 652 17.78 -27.74 30.64
C ALA A 652 17.55 -28.95 31.55
N LEU A 653 18.35 -30.00 31.38
CA LEU A 653 18.30 -31.20 32.22
C LEU A 653 18.59 -30.88 33.69
N ASP A 654 19.63 -30.08 33.97
CA ASP A 654 19.96 -29.70 35.33
C ASP A 654 18.90 -28.77 35.94
N LEU A 655 18.17 -27.98 35.12
CA LEU A 655 16.97 -27.22 35.51
C LEU A 655 15.72 -28.12 35.71
N GLY A 656 15.84 -29.43 35.49
CA GLY A 656 14.73 -30.38 35.61
C GLY A 656 13.76 -30.38 34.44
N LEU A 657 14.17 -29.87 33.26
CA LEU A 657 13.33 -29.75 32.07
C LEU A 657 13.61 -30.88 31.07
N GLY A 658 12.55 -31.50 30.58
CA GLY A 658 12.54 -32.34 29.38
C GLY A 658 11.79 -31.67 28.21
N PRO A 659 11.73 -32.33 27.05
CA PRO A 659 10.87 -31.90 25.96
C PRO A 659 9.40 -31.78 26.40
N GLY A 660 8.75 -30.70 26.02
CA GLY A 660 7.40 -30.31 26.45
C GLY A 660 7.38 -29.35 27.64
N ASP A 661 8.46 -29.27 28.41
CA ASP A 661 8.49 -28.49 29.64
C ASP A 661 8.83 -27.01 29.41
N ARG A 662 8.37 -26.18 30.35
CA ARG A 662 8.67 -24.75 30.44
C ARG A 662 8.82 -24.33 31.90
N THR A 663 9.68 -23.35 32.12
CA THR A 663 9.87 -22.68 33.41
C THR A 663 10.26 -21.22 33.19
N GLU A 664 10.36 -20.46 34.25
CA GLU A 664 10.84 -19.07 34.24
C GLU A 664 11.98 -18.95 35.23
N LEU A 665 13.02 -18.20 34.84
CA LEU A 665 14.16 -17.91 35.69
C LEU A 665 14.02 -16.50 36.24
N SER A 666 14.14 -16.36 37.57
CA SER A 666 14.22 -15.06 38.25
C SER A 666 15.60 -14.44 38.04
N THR A 667 15.63 -13.16 37.69
CA THR A 667 16.85 -12.42 37.39
C THR A 667 16.79 -10.98 37.93
N ALA A 668 17.91 -10.27 37.89
CA ALA A 668 17.99 -8.87 38.33
C ALA A 668 17.09 -7.90 37.52
N VAL A 669 16.69 -8.29 36.30
CA VAL A 669 15.91 -7.44 35.37
C VAL A 669 14.50 -7.98 35.11
N GLY A 670 14.08 -9.01 35.85
CA GLY A 670 12.76 -9.63 35.71
C GLY A 670 12.81 -11.13 35.39
N LEU A 671 11.66 -11.69 35.00
CA LEU A 671 11.52 -13.11 34.69
C LEU A 671 11.91 -13.38 33.24
N ILE A 672 12.70 -14.44 33.02
CA ILE A 672 13.09 -14.88 31.67
C ILE A 672 12.58 -16.32 31.46
N PRO A 673 11.74 -16.57 30.43
CA PRO A 673 11.23 -17.90 30.16
C PRO A 673 12.32 -18.83 29.63
N VAL A 674 12.27 -20.10 30.02
CA VAL A 674 13.02 -21.20 29.44
C VAL A 674 12.04 -22.29 29.05
N ALA A 675 12.13 -22.77 27.81
CA ALA A 675 11.22 -23.80 27.30
C ALA A 675 11.94 -24.78 26.39
N TRP A 676 11.46 -26.02 26.38
CA TRP A 676 11.92 -27.04 25.44
C TRP A 676 10.73 -27.59 24.67
N SER A 677 10.50 -27.12 23.45
CA SER A 677 9.43 -27.68 22.63
C SER A 677 9.76 -29.10 22.16
N GLU A 678 8.76 -29.99 22.17
CA GLU A 678 8.88 -31.33 21.56
C GLU A 678 9.13 -31.25 20.05
N THR A 679 8.73 -30.15 19.41
CA THR A 679 8.88 -29.90 17.97
C THR A 679 10.12 -29.08 17.62
N ALA A 680 10.92 -28.64 18.61
CA ALA A 680 12.15 -27.89 18.36
C ALA A 680 13.30 -28.81 17.96
N ASN A 681 13.87 -28.57 16.79
CA ASN A 681 15.05 -29.28 16.29
C ASN A 681 16.37 -28.78 16.88
N SER A 682 16.37 -27.55 17.40
CA SER A 682 17.52 -26.86 18.01
C SER A 682 17.69 -27.16 19.50
N GLY A 683 16.69 -27.78 20.14
CA GLY A 683 16.69 -28.09 21.57
C GLY A 683 16.07 -26.98 22.44
N PRO A 684 16.42 -26.92 23.74
CA PRO A 684 15.83 -25.97 24.68
C PRO A 684 16.26 -24.53 24.41
N HIS A 685 15.36 -23.58 24.70
CA HIS A 685 15.53 -22.15 24.43
C HIS A 685 15.28 -21.31 25.68
N ILE A 686 16.05 -20.23 25.81
CA ILE A 686 15.87 -19.16 26.80
C ILE A 686 15.36 -17.90 26.08
N GLY A 687 14.53 -17.11 26.78
CA GLY A 687 14.10 -15.79 26.35
C GLY A 687 15.25 -14.80 26.16
N SER A 688 14.93 -13.58 25.76
CA SER A 688 15.94 -12.53 25.56
C SER A 688 16.71 -12.27 26.86
N ILE A 689 18.05 -12.36 26.78
CA ILE A 689 18.95 -11.97 27.87
C ILE A 689 19.56 -10.59 27.67
N ARG A 690 19.06 -9.81 26.69
CA ARG A 690 19.60 -8.47 26.34
C ARG A 690 19.66 -7.55 27.55
N GLU A 691 18.57 -7.45 28.31
CA GLU A 691 18.49 -6.59 29.49
C GLU A 691 19.50 -7.00 30.56
N LEU A 692 19.83 -8.30 30.68
CA LEU A 692 20.89 -8.76 31.57
C LEU A 692 22.29 -8.35 31.09
N VAL A 693 22.53 -8.38 29.78
CA VAL A 693 23.79 -7.90 29.20
C VAL A 693 23.97 -6.40 29.41
N VAL A 694 22.91 -5.63 29.22
CA VAL A 694 22.89 -4.18 29.48
C VAL A 694 23.09 -3.89 30.96
N HIS A 695 22.39 -4.61 31.84
CA HIS A 695 22.53 -4.47 33.29
C HIS A 695 23.92 -4.87 33.80
N ALA A 696 24.58 -5.82 33.14
CA ALA A 696 25.96 -6.21 33.42
C ALA A 696 27.01 -5.27 32.76
N GLU A 697 26.57 -4.19 32.11
CA GLU A 697 27.40 -3.20 31.41
C GLU A 697 28.34 -3.84 30.36
N ALA A 698 27.92 -4.94 29.75
CA ALA A 698 28.74 -5.71 28.82
C ALA A 698 28.54 -5.27 27.36
N SER A 699 29.63 -5.27 26.60
CA SER A 699 29.72 -4.88 25.19
C SER A 699 29.94 -6.10 24.28
N ILE A 700 29.80 -5.90 22.96
CA ILE A 700 30.11 -6.94 21.96
C ILE A 700 31.56 -7.42 22.17
N HIS A 701 31.76 -8.74 22.09
CA HIS A 701 33.01 -9.47 22.35
C HIS A 701 33.38 -9.67 23.82
N ASP A 702 32.66 -9.06 24.76
CA ASP A 702 32.84 -9.39 26.17
C ASP A 702 32.40 -10.83 26.47
N ARG A 703 32.98 -11.40 27.53
CA ARG A 703 32.66 -12.74 28.00
C ARG A 703 31.75 -12.65 29.21
N LEU A 704 30.64 -13.37 29.17
CA LEU A 704 29.68 -13.46 30.27
C LEU A 704 29.63 -14.87 30.82
N ALA A 705 29.58 -14.99 32.14
CA ALA A 705 29.22 -16.22 32.83
C ALA A 705 27.73 -16.15 33.19
N LEU A 706 26.93 -17.00 32.56
CA LEU A 706 25.53 -17.24 32.92
C LEU A 706 25.50 -18.30 34.02
N ARG A 707 25.12 -17.92 35.24
CA ARG A 707 25.09 -18.80 36.42
C ARG A 707 23.65 -19.18 36.70
N PHE A 708 23.32 -20.43 36.40
CA PHE A 708 22.00 -21.01 36.63
C PHE A 708 21.97 -21.63 38.03
N HIS A 709 20.90 -21.34 38.76
CA HIS A 709 20.60 -21.87 40.08
C HIS A 709 19.33 -22.74 39.97
N PRO A 710 19.44 -24.04 39.65
CA PRO A 710 18.29 -24.90 39.40
C PRO A 710 17.27 -24.98 40.53
N VAL A 711 17.74 -24.99 41.79
CA VAL A 711 16.84 -25.11 42.96
C VAL A 711 16.01 -23.83 43.14
N ASP A 712 16.64 -22.67 42.95
CA ASP A 712 15.99 -21.37 43.16
C ASP A 712 15.28 -20.87 41.90
N HIS A 713 15.39 -21.59 40.78
CA HIS A 713 14.99 -21.14 39.45
C HIS A 713 15.47 -19.71 39.17
N ALA A 714 16.76 -19.45 39.39
CA ALA A 714 17.36 -18.13 39.21
C ALA A 714 18.52 -18.14 38.21
N LEU A 715 18.75 -17.00 37.56
CA LEU A 715 19.86 -16.76 36.65
C LEU A 715 20.58 -15.46 37.05
N GLU A 716 21.87 -15.59 37.34
CA GLU A 716 22.79 -14.47 37.51
C GLU A 716 23.71 -14.36 36.29
N VAL A 717 24.08 -13.12 35.94
CA VAL A 717 25.05 -12.84 34.88
C VAL A 717 26.25 -12.13 35.48
N ARG A 718 27.45 -12.60 35.14
CA ARG A 718 28.70 -11.94 35.55
C ARG A 718 29.59 -11.66 34.35
N LEU A 719 30.10 -10.43 34.27
CA LEU A 719 31.14 -10.07 33.33
C LEU A 719 32.45 -10.75 33.71
N ILE A 720 33.08 -11.42 32.75
CA ILE A 720 34.40 -12.01 32.89
C ILE A 720 35.39 -10.93 32.45
N SER A 721 36.03 -10.28 33.43
CA SER A 721 36.99 -9.20 33.18
C SER A 721 38.16 -9.65 32.29
N PRO A 722 38.77 -8.72 31.53
CA PRO A 722 40.02 -9.01 30.83
C PRO A 722 41.13 -9.36 31.83
N HIS A 723 42.12 -10.13 31.36
CA HIS A 723 43.23 -10.65 32.17
C HIS A 723 44.01 -9.52 32.86
N THR A 724 44.18 -9.63 34.18
CA THR A 724 44.83 -8.61 35.02
C THR A 724 45.91 -9.17 35.96
N GLU A 725 46.08 -10.49 36.09
CA GLU A 725 46.94 -11.11 37.10
C GLU A 725 47.73 -12.31 36.54
N ASP A 726 48.99 -12.47 36.97
CA ASP A 726 49.90 -13.54 36.51
C ASP A 726 49.68 -14.91 37.23
N ASP A 727 48.64 -15.06 38.04
CA ASP A 727 48.36 -16.31 38.77
C ASP A 727 47.43 -17.26 37.99
N ILE A 728 47.90 -18.51 37.79
CA ILE A 728 47.19 -19.54 37.02
C ILE A 728 45.81 -19.85 37.62
N VAL A 729 45.74 -19.91 38.95
CA VAL A 729 44.52 -20.31 39.63
C VAL A 729 43.51 -19.18 39.56
N ASP A 730 43.95 -17.94 39.75
CA ASP A 730 43.07 -16.77 39.63
C ASP A 730 42.58 -16.57 38.18
N ASP A 731 43.40 -16.88 37.18
CA ASP A 731 42.97 -16.98 35.77
C ASP A 731 41.88 -18.06 35.56
N LEU A 732 42.06 -19.24 36.14
CA LEU A 732 41.07 -20.33 36.05
C LEU A 732 39.77 -19.97 36.77
N VAL A 733 39.84 -19.37 37.95
CA VAL A 733 38.68 -18.85 38.69
C VAL A 733 37.95 -17.82 37.83
N ARG A 734 38.66 -16.88 37.21
CA ARG A 734 38.06 -15.86 36.34
C ARG A 734 37.34 -16.47 35.15
N LEU A 735 38.01 -17.37 34.40
CA LEU A 735 37.51 -17.90 33.14
C LEU A 735 36.37 -18.90 33.29
N THR A 736 36.34 -19.63 34.42
CA THR A 736 35.32 -20.64 34.71
C THR A 736 34.25 -20.14 35.70
N THR A 737 34.56 -19.08 36.45
CA THR A 737 33.79 -18.55 37.59
C THR A 737 33.52 -19.56 38.71
N LEU A 738 34.27 -20.66 38.72
CA LEU A 738 34.27 -21.66 39.79
C LEU A 738 35.04 -21.14 41.01
N PRO A 739 34.67 -21.55 42.23
CA PRO A 739 35.45 -21.27 43.43
C PRO A 739 36.92 -21.72 43.29
N ARG A 740 37.83 -20.96 43.92
CA ARG A 740 39.29 -21.25 43.92
C ARG A 740 39.62 -22.70 44.27
N ALA A 741 38.94 -23.25 45.28
CA ALA A 741 39.12 -24.62 45.75
C ALA A 741 38.74 -25.71 44.73
N LEU A 742 38.03 -25.37 43.65
CA LEU A 742 37.78 -26.24 42.50
C LEU A 742 38.75 -25.98 41.36
N ALA A 743 39.11 -24.71 41.15
CA ALA A 743 40.00 -24.29 40.06
C ALA A 743 41.47 -24.72 40.28
N GLU A 744 41.94 -24.79 41.52
CA GLU A 744 43.31 -25.17 41.86
C GLU A 744 43.57 -26.69 41.80
N ASP A 745 42.52 -27.51 41.90
CA ASP A 745 42.60 -28.97 41.90
C ASP A 745 42.09 -29.54 40.58
N ARG A 746 43.03 -30.11 39.82
CA ARG A 746 42.74 -30.73 38.51
C ARG A 746 41.68 -31.83 38.56
N THR A 747 41.57 -32.56 39.68
CA THR A 747 40.56 -33.62 39.86
C THR A 747 39.17 -33.02 40.00
N ARG A 748 39.02 -32.01 40.85
CA ARG A 748 37.75 -31.30 41.08
C ARG A 748 37.30 -30.51 39.86
N LEU A 749 38.24 -29.94 39.12
CA LEU A 749 37.95 -29.29 37.85
C LEU A 749 37.47 -30.30 36.79
N ALA A 750 38.01 -31.52 36.78
CA ALA A 750 37.53 -32.59 35.91
C ALA A 750 36.11 -33.01 36.24
N GLU A 751 35.76 -33.13 37.53
CA GLU A 751 34.39 -33.34 37.99
C GLU A 751 33.45 -32.21 37.53
N SER A 752 33.91 -30.96 37.60
CA SER A 752 33.14 -29.78 37.15
C SER A 752 32.87 -29.78 35.64
N VAL A 753 33.75 -30.40 34.85
CA VAL A 753 33.59 -30.60 33.40
C VAL A 753 32.79 -31.87 33.08
N GLY A 754 32.71 -32.82 34.02
CA GLY A 754 32.10 -34.13 33.83
C GLY A 754 33.00 -35.12 33.09
N THR A 755 34.32 -35.05 33.30
CA THR A 755 35.31 -35.94 32.62
C THR A 755 36.29 -36.55 33.62
N ALA A 756 37.07 -37.54 33.18
CA ALA A 756 38.16 -38.08 33.99
C ALA A 756 39.33 -37.07 34.08
N PRO A 757 40.07 -37.01 35.20
CA PRO A 757 41.21 -36.09 35.35
C PRO A 757 42.32 -36.25 34.29
N SER A 758 42.49 -37.49 33.77
CA SER A 758 43.41 -37.80 32.67
C SER A 758 43.00 -37.13 31.35
N ASP A 759 41.71 -37.00 31.12
CA ASP A 759 41.13 -36.60 29.84
C ASP A 759 40.76 -35.11 29.82
N LEU A 760 40.87 -34.41 30.95
CA LEU A 760 40.42 -33.04 31.13
C LEU A 760 40.99 -32.07 30.08
N VAL A 761 42.30 -32.08 29.87
CA VAL A 761 42.95 -31.17 28.91
C VAL A 761 42.45 -31.46 27.49
N ALA A 762 42.43 -32.73 27.08
CA ALA A 762 41.94 -33.13 25.76
C ALA A 762 40.45 -32.80 25.56
N ALA A 763 39.62 -32.95 26.60
CA ALA A 763 38.21 -32.59 26.55
C ALA A 763 37.99 -31.08 26.40
N LEU A 764 38.75 -30.27 27.15
CA LEU A 764 38.71 -28.80 27.06
C LEU A 764 39.17 -28.31 25.67
N GLU A 765 40.24 -28.88 25.12
CA GLU A 765 40.69 -28.58 23.75
C GLU A 765 39.63 -28.96 22.71
N ALA A 766 39.10 -30.18 22.78
CA ALA A 766 38.12 -30.69 21.82
C ALA A 766 36.81 -29.89 21.81
N ARG A 767 36.40 -29.31 22.96
CA ARG A 767 35.21 -28.45 23.06
C ARG A 767 35.51 -26.96 22.83
N GLY A 768 36.77 -26.58 22.57
CA GLY A 768 37.15 -25.20 22.20
C GLY A 768 37.46 -24.26 23.37
N ASP A 769 37.68 -24.79 24.58
CA ASP A 769 38.14 -24.04 25.76
C ASP A 769 39.68 -24.04 25.85
N VAL A 770 40.35 -23.64 24.76
CA VAL A 770 41.81 -23.76 24.59
C VAL A 770 42.60 -22.98 25.66
N GLU A 771 42.13 -21.80 26.02
CA GLU A 771 42.75 -20.97 27.06
C GLU A 771 42.72 -21.68 28.43
N VAL A 772 41.57 -22.22 28.81
CA VAL A 772 41.41 -22.99 30.05
C VAL A 772 42.24 -24.27 30.00
N ALA A 773 42.27 -24.98 28.87
CA ALA A 773 43.09 -26.17 28.70
C ALA A 773 44.59 -25.88 28.93
N SER A 774 45.08 -24.74 28.40
CA SER A 774 46.48 -24.33 28.54
C SER A 774 46.87 -24.04 30.00
N LEU A 775 45.96 -23.45 30.77
CA LEU A 775 46.14 -23.16 32.19
C LEU A 775 46.09 -24.45 33.02
N VAL A 776 45.14 -25.33 32.74
CA VAL A 776 45.01 -26.63 33.43
C VAL A 776 46.23 -27.53 33.18
N ALA A 777 46.83 -27.47 32.00
CA ALA A 777 48.05 -28.22 31.69
C ALA A 777 49.26 -27.81 32.56
N ARG A 778 49.24 -26.60 33.13
CA ARG A 778 50.26 -26.08 34.05
C ARG A 778 50.00 -26.41 35.51
N LEU A 779 48.81 -26.92 35.86
CA LEU A 779 48.51 -27.37 37.22
C LEU A 779 49.26 -28.66 37.56
N PRO A 780 49.58 -28.91 38.84
CA PRO A 780 50.16 -30.18 39.28
C PRO A 780 49.30 -31.36 38.81
N ALA A 781 49.96 -32.42 38.35
CA ALA A 781 49.27 -33.66 38.00
C ALA A 781 48.51 -34.20 39.24
N PRO A 782 47.35 -34.84 39.06
CA PRO A 782 46.61 -35.41 40.19
C PRO A 782 47.52 -36.39 40.94
N ALA A 783 47.58 -36.26 42.27
CA ALA A 783 48.38 -37.17 43.09
C ALA A 783 47.92 -38.61 42.81
N SER A 784 48.81 -39.43 42.27
CA SER A 784 48.56 -40.85 42.07
C SER A 784 48.28 -41.48 43.44
N ARG A 785 47.02 -41.87 43.71
CA ARG A 785 46.72 -42.70 44.86
C ARG A 785 47.58 -43.97 44.77
N PRO A 786 48.36 -44.35 45.80
CA PRO A 786 48.94 -45.68 45.84
C PRO A 786 47.80 -46.70 45.82
N SER A 787 47.93 -47.74 45.01
CA SER A 787 46.95 -48.83 44.93
C SER A 787 46.72 -49.41 46.32
N ALA A 788 45.46 -49.47 46.76
CA ALA A 788 45.01 -50.31 47.86
C ALA A 788 44.17 -51.45 47.30
#